data_AF-A0A0D0A3X9-F1
#
_entry.id   AF-A0A0D0A3X9-F1
#
_cell.length_a   1.000
_cell.length_b   1.000
_cell.length_c   1.000
_cell.angle_alpha   90.00
_cell.angle_beta   90.00
_cell.angle_gamma   90.00
#
_symmetry.space_group_name_H-M   'P 1'
#
loop_
_entity.id
_entity.type
_entity.pdbx_description
1 polymer ?
#
loop_
_entity_poly.entity_id
_entity_poly.type
_entity_poly.pdbx_seq_one_letter_code
_entity_poly.pdbx_strand_id
1 'polypeptide(L)'
;MLLQWCNLTPYGTSKLAAIRFASPCRVRSVRIFPTGARPFAATPDTIARTEPEAFFMDVYFNAHPLQPSSQVDGKPKLKVPNALIPTVIPYAGGQAEFAVNMGADARFATRLMIVRGDFEVVSMAIYGEPVSEVIPVITAYEALPLPVTEPTPVSPALDIARSPDPTLLARQLLSLIPDAPPLNLVIRLMFCLKPPNDDWDLPEFPHLYSDLHEEDMDIDLDSAYRCLSRPVADDVSPEALLRFAEKVAEAISPTDNTRSYFIAGILSRSASQHRQLVRMLVQTVDLERVFDTSSLDEDTVFALLDASTNPDIARLLDNDWFRCASDSVHSLPATEPEVKRGIRRLTSRLRDWQLFEDTLSNPSGNFVAAARFLKDIGSEEKSFGIWLSCMTTYEDLAASLQDGPTLDRSVPGALWDSESTDASHDDYIGFVKAFVGIACVLAVYAWSDSLPSVNCRERTLGVLRLWQDVPGYREIVNHLLLLRQMTFRLECMTMDNDPPAMPGIHAENIILNLVNEPGCYLSPHFVKCIRSWQPFSLTYISEEERISLDHAAAVAEDGLSSAIEEFAKSNSSPLNMDRVRALRVAIVIIQHHVDEESGDLQVLQTGWKENVYGLFFRAIDLAFEVAQGLKTQFALSVPPPIEKGLLEQYLLLSDQLLRLIAYLEPFAVTTTRTIRRLVDQIYLIFTSTDMVLCNLSYSPSVYAAARRAKQTCSQVLRILSASSTTDSPKTRSTVVLRTLLQKSQVFHDDPHQQVRQIYELLTCLLPTPSDSSESVSKWVSSTLPIILGDLERLLYALDVDRKCELMSLLITLDDGVLDLGQWFISQELKHMSDLSRFVMEGQTEHLRRMSQQAVDRHIQTIVRLISPSPEHATLCVSTLSAIPGAGPVIAETMTALLSAHVYSESLLRLARLLSTDPVFTDASVQTAVALTFIRSVSVPQIHSDVVEAFERTRAALSAVDDAELTLDQLLWEFGHCLSAIAERMDDLQPSDLRLVLSTLFWLCEKLPSPSDLPGLSRDGWDKLCNAFGDKTTPETDGYLKVVKGKLTPIPDSFAPTRIIPQTACITIRDLETLLESSAPVPSTPKRKSPAQDVLGLVALSPPTALLRSPAISGLTKMYMKNDFRELRQTPSARQNTSRLPSMHVDVSVTLVSFTRTVTFSYDSRSPYIRSSSLARCRQSSSPASLITRSRRSHSALLSTSLSRRACKRIEATQSELRENHAEV
;
A
#
# COMPACT_ATOMS: atom_id res chain seq x y z
N MET A 1 14.53 23.29 -23.65
CA MET A 1 15.42 24.07 -24.53
C MET A 1 16.01 25.24 -23.75
N LEU A 2 17.21 25.75 -24.07
CA LEU A 2 17.75 26.98 -23.46
C LEU A 2 17.02 28.20 -24.06
N LEU A 3 16.38 29.01 -23.22
CA LEU A 3 15.67 30.23 -23.62
C LEU A 3 16.59 31.45 -23.59
N GLN A 4 17.41 31.60 -22.55
CA GLN A 4 18.29 32.76 -22.36
C GLN A 4 19.50 32.38 -21.49
N TRP A 5 20.66 32.93 -21.83
CA TRP A 5 21.83 33.02 -20.95
C TRP A 5 22.13 34.51 -20.68
N CYS A 6 22.40 34.87 -19.42
CA CYS A 6 22.72 36.27 -19.08
C CYS A 6 23.48 36.40 -17.76
N ASN A 7 24.31 37.44 -17.68
CA ASN A 7 24.90 37.95 -16.45
C ASN A 7 24.10 39.19 -16.04
N LEU A 8 23.24 39.06 -15.03
CA LEU A 8 22.40 40.17 -14.57
C LEU A 8 23.15 41.02 -13.56
N THR A 9 23.11 42.33 -13.75
CA THR A 9 23.52 43.33 -12.77
C THR A 9 22.30 44.18 -12.41
N PRO A 10 21.96 44.36 -11.13
CA PRO A 10 20.78 45.13 -10.77
C PRO A 10 20.97 46.62 -11.06
N TYR A 11 19.88 47.30 -11.43
CA TYR A 11 19.86 48.72 -11.76
C TYR A 11 19.34 49.57 -10.59
N GLY A 12 20.12 50.58 -10.20
CA GLY A 12 19.74 51.59 -9.20
C GLY A 12 19.61 51.08 -7.77
N THR A 13 19.09 51.92 -6.87
CA THR A 13 18.90 51.60 -5.44
C THR A 13 17.81 50.55 -5.18
N SER A 14 17.03 50.21 -6.22
CA SER A 14 15.96 49.21 -6.15
C SER A 14 16.45 47.76 -6.19
N LYS A 15 17.73 47.52 -6.50
CA LYS A 15 18.33 46.18 -6.62
C LYS A 15 17.56 45.24 -7.56
N LEU A 16 17.11 45.75 -8.71
CA LEU A 16 16.27 45.04 -9.68
C LEU A 16 16.97 44.84 -11.03
N ALA A 17 16.86 43.65 -11.60
CA ALA A 17 17.18 43.33 -12.98
C ALA A 17 15.95 42.74 -13.67
N ALA A 18 15.87 42.80 -15.00
CA ALA A 18 14.75 42.24 -15.74
C ALA A 18 15.20 41.57 -17.03
N ILE A 19 14.58 40.43 -17.34
CA ILE A 19 14.78 39.65 -18.56
C ILE A 19 13.49 39.70 -19.36
N ARG A 20 13.60 40.19 -20.59
CA ARG A 20 12.49 40.23 -21.54
C ARG A 20 12.69 39.19 -22.62
N PHE A 21 11.77 38.25 -22.72
CA PHE A 21 11.79 37.23 -23.76
C PHE A 21 11.22 37.80 -25.07
N ALA A 22 11.78 37.38 -26.21
CA ALA A 22 11.36 37.84 -27.53
C ALA A 22 9.93 37.38 -27.89
N SER A 23 9.52 36.21 -27.40
CA SER A 23 8.18 35.62 -27.55
C SER A 23 7.65 35.15 -26.19
N PRO A 24 6.33 34.94 -26.02
CA PRO A 24 5.82 34.26 -24.83
C PRO A 24 6.49 32.88 -24.71
N CYS A 25 7.01 32.57 -23.53
CA CYS A 25 7.63 31.28 -23.25
C CYS A 25 7.09 30.71 -21.94
N ARG A 26 7.21 29.39 -21.81
CA ARG A 26 7.03 28.67 -20.55
C ARG A 26 8.41 28.40 -20.00
N VAL A 27 8.75 29.02 -18.88
CA VAL A 27 10.00 28.75 -18.18
C VAL A 27 9.81 27.46 -17.38
N ARG A 28 10.73 26.51 -17.56
CA ARG A 28 10.75 25.22 -16.87
C ARG A 28 11.75 25.22 -15.73
N SER A 29 12.92 25.83 -15.92
CA SER A 29 13.92 25.93 -14.85
C SER A 29 14.86 27.13 -15.06
N VAL A 30 15.45 27.58 -13.96
CA VAL A 30 16.48 28.63 -13.90
C VAL A 30 17.70 28.01 -13.23
N ARG A 31 18.85 28.02 -13.92
CA ARG A 31 20.11 27.51 -13.40
C ARG A 31 21.08 28.65 -13.15
N ILE A 32 21.62 28.73 -11.94
CA ILE A 32 22.63 29.71 -11.52
C ILE A 32 23.99 29.03 -11.44
N PHE A 33 25.04 29.72 -11.88
CA PHE A 33 26.40 29.19 -11.91
C PHE A 33 27.33 30.01 -11.01
N PRO A 34 28.27 29.37 -10.31
CA PRO A 34 29.22 30.06 -9.45
C PRO A 34 30.30 30.74 -10.29
N THR A 35 31.00 31.70 -9.69
CA THR A 35 32.12 32.38 -10.36
C THR A 35 33.19 31.38 -10.83
N GLY A 36 33.60 31.47 -12.09
CA GLY A 36 34.59 30.59 -12.71
C GLY A 36 34.04 29.33 -13.39
N ALA A 37 32.75 29.01 -13.22
CA ALA A 37 32.14 27.85 -13.89
C ALA A 37 32.01 28.06 -15.40
N ARG A 38 32.11 26.96 -16.17
CA ARG A 38 31.95 26.91 -17.63
C ARG A 38 30.65 26.17 -17.99
N PRO A 39 29.50 26.86 -18.05
CA PRO A 39 28.16 26.26 -18.17
C PRO A 39 27.92 25.47 -19.45
N PHE A 40 28.64 25.77 -20.54
CA PHE A 40 28.39 25.19 -21.86
C PHE A 40 29.68 24.60 -22.42
N ALA A 41 29.74 23.27 -22.54
CA ALA A 41 30.91 22.57 -23.09
C ALA A 41 31.29 23.02 -24.52
N ALA A 42 30.28 23.41 -25.32
CA ALA A 42 30.48 23.90 -26.69
C ALA A 42 31.00 25.35 -26.77
N THR A 43 30.94 26.13 -25.69
CA THR A 43 31.43 27.52 -25.63
C THR A 43 32.23 27.75 -24.34
N PRO A 44 33.48 27.27 -24.27
CA PRO A 44 34.30 27.34 -23.06
C PRO A 44 34.70 28.77 -22.64
N ASP A 45 34.58 29.75 -23.54
CA ASP A 45 34.84 31.17 -23.27
C ASP A 45 33.75 31.82 -22.41
N THR A 46 32.58 31.19 -22.31
CA THR A 46 31.53 31.64 -21.41
C THR A 46 31.90 31.25 -19.99
N ILE A 47 32.40 32.22 -19.21
CA ILE A 47 32.74 32.04 -17.79
C ILE A 47 31.67 32.74 -16.96
N ALA A 48 31.07 32.00 -16.04
CA ALA A 48 30.10 32.54 -15.10
C ALA A 48 30.77 33.44 -14.05
N ARG A 49 30.06 34.51 -13.66
CA ARG A 49 30.39 35.41 -12.57
C ARG A 49 29.13 35.64 -11.71
N THR A 50 29.20 35.25 -10.45
CA THR A 50 28.12 35.39 -9.47
C THR A 50 28.70 35.87 -8.15
N GLU A 51 28.30 37.07 -7.72
CA GLU A 51 28.78 37.77 -6.53
C GLU A 51 27.58 38.45 -5.84
N PRO A 52 27.35 38.24 -4.53
CA PRO A 52 28.13 37.44 -3.57
C PRO A 52 27.93 35.92 -3.78
N GLU A 53 28.69 35.10 -3.05
CA GLU A 53 28.67 33.62 -3.19
C GLU A 53 27.31 33.00 -2.83
N ALA A 54 26.56 33.61 -1.91
CA ALA A 54 25.21 33.19 -1.51
C ALA A 54 24.32 34.41 -1.23
N PHE A 55 23.04 34.33 -1.60
CA PHE A 55 22.05 35.40 -1.42
C PHE A 55 20.62 34.92 -1.70
N PHE A 56 19.63 35.70 -1.23
CA PHE A 56 18.23 35.56 -1.64
C PHE A 56 17.91 36.46 -2.84
N MET A 57 17.12 35.94 -3.79
CA MET A 57 16.53 36.75 -4.85
C MET A 57 15.01 36.51 -4.99
N ASP A 58 14.23 37.56 -5.13
CA ASP A 58 12.83 37.49 -5.55
C ASP A 58 12.75 37.49 -7.09
N VAL A 59 12.14 36.47 -7.65
CA VAL A 59 11.82 36.36 -9.07
C VAL A 59 10.32 36.61 -9.25
N TYR A 60 9.98 37.53 -10.14
CA TYR A 60 8.60 37.80 -10.52
C TYR A 60 8.37 37.48 -11.99
N PHE A 61 7.40 36.62 -12.26
CA PHE A 61 6.94 36.33 -13.62
C PHE A 61 5.67 37.10 -13.95
N ASN A 62 5.63 37.73 -15.11
CA ASN A 62 4.37 38.27 -15.61
C ASN A 62 3.47 37.15 -16.17
N ALA A 63 2.26 36.99 -15.64
CA ALA A 63 1.34 35.95 -16.08
C ALA A 63 0.53 36.40 -17.31
N HIS A 64 0.78 35.80 -18.47
CA HIS A 64 -0.06 35.94 -19.66
C HIS A 64 -0.99 34.73 -19.83
N PRO A 65 -2.31 34.87 -19.63
CA PRO A 65 -3.22 33.76 -19.80
C PRO A 65 -3.26 33.27 -21.26
N LEU A 66 -3.13 31.95 -21.46
CA LEU A 66 -3.32 31.26 -22.71
C LEU A 66 -4.81 30.85 -22.80
N GLN A 67 -5.48 31.24 -23.88
CA GLN A 67 -6.89 30.85 -24.08
C GLN A 67 -6.97 29.35 -24.38
N PRO A 68 -7.88 28.60 -23.74
CA PRO A 68 -8.16 27.23 -24.16
C PRO A 68 -8.79 27.28 -25.57
N SER A 69 -8.26 26.47 -26.49
CA SER A 69 -8.70 26.36 -27.89
C SER A 69 -10.17 25.90 -28.08
N SER A 70 -10.90 25.65 -26.99
CA SER A 70 -12.27 25.16 -26.98
C SER A 70 -13.36 26.22 -26.76
N GLN A 71 -13.03 27.52 -26.65
CA GLN A 71 -14.05 28.58 -26.61
C GLN A 71 -14.21 29.28 -27.97
N VAL A 72 -15.12 28.74 -28.79
CA VAL A 72 -15.62 29.36 -30.04
C VAL A 72 -16.63 30.50 -29.76
N ASP A 73 -17.09 30.68 -28.52
CA ASP A 73 -18.12 31.69 -28.22
C ASP A 73 -17.55 33.01 -27.67
N GLY A 74 -17.47 33.97 -28.58
CA GLY A 74 -17.36 35.44 -28.49
C GLY A 74 -17.71 36.20 -27.20
N LYS A 75 -17.18 35.83 -26.03
CA LYS A 75 -17.19 36.70 -24.83
C LYS A 75 -15.97 37.64 -24.79
N PRO A 76 -16.14 38.90 -24.35
CA PRO A 76 -15.13 39.94 -24.48
C PRO A 76 -13.85 39.60 -23.70
N LYS A 77 -12.70 39.96 -24.29
CA LYS A 77 -11.36 39.91 -23.68
C LYS A 77 -11.44 40.37 -22.22
N LEU A 78 -11.33 39.44 -21.27
CA LEU A 78 -11.09 39.77 -19.88
C LEU A 78 -9.83 40.65 -19.83
N LYS A 79 -9.96 41.84 -19.23
CA LYS A 79 -8.83 42.76 -19.01
C LYS A 79 -7.72 41.98 -18.32
N VAL A 80 -6.57 41.86 -18.98
CA VAL A 80 -5.40 41.13 -18.49
C VAL A 80 -4.95 41.79 -17.18
N PRO A 81 -5.06 41.12 -16.01
CA PRO A 81 -4.31 41.59 -14.86
C PRO A 81 -2.84 41.32 -15.17
N ASN A 82 -2.01 42.35 -15.24
CA ASN A 82 -0.55 42.21 -15.18
C ASN A 82 -0.17 41.75 -13.76
N ALA A 83 -0.61 40.55 -13.39
CA ALA A 83 -0.25 39.94 -12.12
C ALA A 83 1.20 39.47 -12.23
N LEU A 84 2.03 39.97 -11.33
CA LEU A 84 3.36 39.45 -11.09
C LEU A 84 3.22 38.32 -10.08
N ILE A 85 3.63 37.12 -10.46
CA ILE A 85 3.68 35.98 -9.55
C ILE A 85 5.06 36.01 -8.89
N PRO A 86 5.17 36.30 -7.58
CA PRO A 86 6.43 36.28 -6.87
C PRO A 86 6.89 34.84 -6.60
N THR A 87 8.19 34.63 -6.61
CA THR A 87 8.86 33.38 -6.23
C THR A 87 10.20 33.75 -5.63
N VAL A 88 10.56 33.22 -4.47
CA VAL A 88 11.87 33.48 -3.86
C VAL A 88 12.82 32.35 -4.25
N ILE A 89 14.02 32.70 -4.71
CA ILE A 89 15.12 31.77 -4.98
C ILE A 89 16.22 32.04 -3.95
N PRO A 90 16.47 31.11 -3.04
CA PRO A 90 17.66 31.13 -2.20
C PRO A 90 18.81 30.43 -2.90
N TYR A 91 19.87 31.18 -3.18
CA TYR A 91 21.07 30.63 -3.79
C TYR A 91 22.18 30.51 -2.74
N ALA A 92 22.54 29.27 -2.39
CA ALA A 92 23.54 28.95 -1.36
C ALA A 92 24.98 28.79 -1.90
N GLY A 93 25.24 29.22 -3.14
CA GLY A 93 26.52 29.01 -3.81
C GLY A 93 26.56 27.73 -4.64
N GLY A 94 27.68 27.53 -5.35
CA GLY A 94 27.84 26.40 -6.28
C GLY A 94 26.94 26.46 -7.51
N GLN A 95 26.87 25.37 -8.28
CA GLN A 95 25.96 25.31 -9.43
C GLN A 95 24.60 24.78 -8.97
N ALA A 96 23.53 25.57 -9.14
CA ALA A 96 22.19 25.23 -8.67
C ALA A 96 21.14 25.38 -9.78
N GLU A 97 20.16 24.48 -9.83
CA GLU A 97 19.02 24.55 -10.74
C GLU A 97 17.70 24.59 -9.96
N PHE A 98 16.88 25.58 -10.28
CA PHE A 98 15.58 25.83 -9.67
C PHE A 98 14.49 25.54 -10.69
N ALA A 99 13.63 24.56 -10.42
CA ALA A 99 12.47 24.29 -11.26
C ALA A 99 11.43 25.40 -11.08
N VAL A 100 10.83 25.84 -12.18
CA VAL A 100 9.77 26.85 -12.18
C VAL A 100 8.47 26.16 -12.59
N ASN A 101 7.57 25.98 -11.62
CA ASN A 101 6.27 25.37 -11.89
C ASN A 101 5.29 26.42 -12.42
N MET A 102 5.13 26.50 -13.74
CA MET A 102 4.08 27.31 -14.38
C MET A 102 2.74 26.54 -14.55
N GLY A 103 2.59 25.39 -13.89
CA GLY A 103 1.41 24.51 -13.92
C GLY A 103 1.38 23.56 -15.13
N ALA A 104 1.02 22.30 -14.90
CA ALA A 104 0.89 21.28 -15.97
C ALA A 104 -0.36 21.45 -16.84
N ASP A 105 -1.40 22.13 -16.34
CA ASP A 105 -2.57 22.61 -17.12
C ASP A 105 -2.32 23.97 -17.80
N ALA A 106 -1.05 24.40 -17.86
CA ALA A 106 -0.46 25.45 -18.70
C ALA A 106 -1.40 26.54 -19.26
N ARG A 107 -2.12 27.23 -18.38
CA ARG A 107 -2.97 28.38 -18.72
C ARG A 107 -2.21 29.70 -18.75
N PHE A 108 -0.90 29.74 -18.48
CA PHE A 108 -0.13 30.97 -18.45
C PHE A 108 1.24 30.84 -19.15
N ALA A 109 1.70 31.93 -19.75
CA ALA A 109 3.04 32.10 -20.33
C ALA A 109 3.67 33.39 -19.78
N THR A 110 4.98 33.55 -19.92
CA THR A 110 5.67 34.78 -19.50
C THR A 110 6.41 35.42 -20.67
N ARG A 111 6.51 36.75 -20.65
CA ARG A 111 7.39 37.56 -21.52
C ARG A 111 8.40 38.39 -20.73
N LEU A 112 8.24 38.46 -19.41
CA LEU A 112 9.02 39.28 -18.51
C LEU A 112 9.25 38.51 -17.20
N MET A 113 10.52 38.32 -16.89
CA MET A 113 11.01 37.87 -15.60
C MET A 113 11.74 39.04 -14.94
N ILE A 114 11.32 39.43 -13.74
CA ILE A 114 11.99 40.46 -12.94
C ILE A 114 12.72 39.75 -11.81
N VAL A 115 13.97 40.10 -11.58
CA VAL A 115 14.81 39.53 -10.53
C VAL A 115 15.21 40.66 -9.59
N ARG A 116 14.87 40.53 -8.31
CA ARG A 116 15.24 41.44 -7.22
C ARG A 116 16.13 40.69 -6.25
N GLY A 117 17.18 41.27 -5.71
CA GLY A 117 17.94 40.57 -4.68
C GLY A 117 19.21 41.28 -4.30
N ASP A 118 19.89 40.76 -3.29
CA ASP A 118 21.12 41.32 -2.75
C ASP A 118 22.36 40.78 -3.48
N PHE A 119 22.34 40.83 -4.82
CA PHE A 119 23.46 40.45 -5.68
C PHE A 119 24.09 41.64 -6.40
N GLU A 120 25.39 41.55 -6.70
CA GLU A 120 26.09 42.49 -7.56
C GLU A 120 26.02 42.04 -9.02
N VAL A 121 26.37 40.77 -9.25
CA VAL A 121 26.27 40.10 -10.55
C VAL A 121 25.75 38.69 -10.32
N VAL A 122 24.84 38.20 -11.16
CA VAL A 122 24.43 36.79 -11.16
C VAL A 122 24.41 36.23 -12.58
N SER A 123 25.08 35.09 -12.77
CA SER A 123 25.10 34.37 -14.05
C SER A 123 24.04 33.28 -14.07
N MET A 124 23.05 33.40 -14.95
CA MET A 124 21.92 32.48 -15.03
C MET A 124 21.61 31.99 -16.45
N ALA A 125 21.23 30.71 -16.54
CA ALA A 125 20.67 30.06 -17.72
C ALA A 125 19.19 29.74 -17.47
N ILE A 126 18.31 30.16 -18.37
CA ILE A 126 16.87 29.93 -18.26
C ILE A 126 16.48 28.90 -19.30
N TYR A 127 15.85 27.81 -18.86
CA TYR A 127 15.39 26.74 -19.71
C TYR A 127 13.86 26.70 -19.76
N GLY A 128 13.34 26.27 -20.91
CA GLY A 128 11.90 26.20 -21.15
C GLY A 128 11.59 25.98 -22.61
N GLU A 129 10.40 26.43 -23.03
CA GLU A 129 9.87 26.27 -24.39
C GLU A 129 9.13 27.54 -24.84
N PRO A 130 9.34 28.02 -26.08
CA PRO A 130 8.54 29.09 -26.64
C PRO A 130 7.11 28.61 -26.91
N VAL A 131 6.10 29.41 -26.54
CA VAL A 131 4.71 29.09 -26.84
C VAL A 131 4.43 29.51 -28.28
N SER A 132 4.45 28.54 -29.21
CA SER A 132 4.01 28.75 -30.59
C SER A 132 2.50 28.54 -30.69
N GLU A 133 1.78 29.41 -31.41
CA GLU A 133 0.33 29.28 -31.66
C GLU A 133 -0.02 28.10 -32.59
N VAL A 134 0.98 27.48 -33.23
CA VAL A 134 0.80 26.33 -34.11
C VAL A 134 1.15 25.06 -33.36
N ILE A 135 0.14 24.34 -32.88
CA ILE A 135 0.28 22.99 -32.38
C ILE A 135 0.74 22.12 -33.56
N PRO A 136 1.88 21.43 -33.50
CA PRO A 136 2.17 20.40 -34.49
C PRO A 136 1.08 19.34 -34.37
N VAL A 137 0.36 19.09 -35.47
CA VAL A 137 -0.61 17.99 -35.56
C VAL A 137 0.12 16.74 -35.07
N ILE A 138 -0.30 16.19 -33.94
CA ILE A 138 0.29 14.98 -33.37
C ILE A 138 -0.03 13.85 -34.35
N THR A 139 0.87 13.61 -35.28
CA THR A 139 0.93 12.38 -36.07
C THR A 139 1.28 11.26 -35.10
N ALA A 140 0.36 10.30 -34.97
CA ALA A 140 0.50 8.99 -34.31
C ALA A 140 1.28 9.01 -32.98
N TYR A 141 0.54 8.87 -31.87
CA TYR A 141 1.13 8.57 -30.57
C TYR A 141 1.90 7.24 -30.65
N GLU A 142 3.23 7.34 -30.67
CA GLU A 142 4.12 6.20 -30.50
C GLU A 142 4.47 6.13 -29.00
N ALA A 143 3.99 5.09 -28.33
CA ALA A 143 4.21 4.89 -26.91
C ALA A 143 5.70 4.62 -26.66
N LEU A 144 6.46 5.66 -26.28
CA LEU A 144 7.82 5.50 -25.79
C LEU A 144 7.76 4.94 -24.37
N PRO A 145 8.43 3.81 -24.08
CA PRO A 145 8.54 3.33 -22.71
C PRO A 145 9.19 4.42 -21.86
N LEU A 146 8.54 4.77 -20.75
CA LEU A 146 9.11 5.71 -19.79
C LEU A 146 10.47 5.14 -19.32
N PRO A 147 11.54 5.96 -19.27
CA PRO A 147 12.81 5.49 -18.73
C PRO A 147 12.58 5.02 -17.29
N VAL A 148 12.76 3.72 -17.07
CA VAL A 148 12.72 3.13 -15.73
C VAL A 148 13.94 3.69 -15.00
N THR A 149 13.69 4.52 -13.99
CA THR A 149 14.77 5.05 -13.16
C THR A 149 15.20 3.92 -12.24
N GLU A 150 16.26 3.19 -12.60
CA GLU A 150 16.82 2.20 -11.69
C GLU A 150 17.33 2.92 -10.43
N PRO A 151 17.00 2.43 -9.22
CA PRO A 151 17.52 3.02 -7.99
C PRO A 151 19.05 2.94 -8.01
N THR A 152 19.71 4.08 -7.86
CA THR A 152 21.17 4.12 -7.83
C THR A 152 21.63 3.44 -6.55
N PRO A 153 22.49 2.40 -6.61
CA PRO A 153 22.97 1.73 -5.42
C PRO A 153 23.78 2.70 -4.55
N VAL A 154 23.69 2.52 -3.22
CA VAL A 154 24.50 3.29 -2.26
C VAL A 154 25.97 3.03 -2.53
N SER A 155 26.79 4.08 -2.53
CA SER A 155 28.23 3.94 -2.69
C SER A 155 28.81 3.05 -1.58
N PRO A 156 29.76 2.14 -1.86
CA PRO A 156 30.37 1.29 -0.83
C PRO A 156 30.96 2.06 0.36
N ALA A 157 31.40 3.32 0.15
CA ALA A 157 31.92 4.18 1.21
C ALA A 157 30.83 4.68 2.19
N LEU A 158 29.56 4.66 1.77
CA LEU A 158 28.39 5.05 2.58
C LEU A 158 27.59 3.84 3.08
N ASP A 159 27.96 2.62 2.67
CA ASP A 159 27.26 1.39 3.01
C ASP A 159 27.85 0.75 4.27
N ILE A 160 27.52 1.34 5.42
CA ILE A 160 28.06 0.94 6.73
C ILE A 160 27.60 -0.44 7.19
N ALA A 161 26.45 -0.95 6.73
CA ALA A 161 25.95 -2.29 7.06
C ALA A 161 26.86 -3.40 6.53
N ARG A 162 27.56 -3.14 5.41
CA ARG A 162 28.51 -4.07 4.78
C ARG A 162 29.97 -3.78 5.15
N SER A 163 30.23 -2.67 5.85
CA SER A 163 31.58 -2.32 6.29
C SER A 163 32.06 -3.30 7.37
N PRO A 164 33.32 -3.76 7.33
CA PRO A 164 33.90 -4.53 8.43
C PRO A 164 34.01 -3.67 9.70
N ASP A 165 34.31 -2.37 9.55
CA ASP A 165 34.33 -1.41 10.66
C ASP A 165 33.22 -0.36 10.47
N PRO A 166 32.11 -0.42 11.24
CA PRO A 166 31.01 0.53 11.12
C PRO A 166 31.40 1.95 11.56
N THR A 167 32.51 2.14 12.27
CA THR A 167 32.96 3.45 12.79
C THR A 167 33.85 4.23 11.81
N LEU A 168 34.33 3.58 10.74
CA LEU A 168 35.32 4.14 9.81
C LEU A 168 34.86 5.45 9.17
N LEU A 169 33.62 5.50 8.69
CA LEU A 169 33.05 6.69 8.03
C LEU A 169 33.02 7.89 9.00
N ALA A 170 32.63 7.67 10.25
CA ALA A 170 32.62 8.72 11.28
C ALA A 170 34.04 9.25 11.55
N ARG A 171 35.05 8.37 11.66
CA ARG A 171 36.45 8.79 11.83
C ARG A 171 36.95 9.60 10.63
N GLN A 172 36.58 9.21 9.41
CA GLN A 172 36.93 9.96 8.19
C GLN A 172 36.28 11.35 8.15
N LEU A 173 35.00 11.45 8.53
CA LEU A 173 34.33 12.75 8.64
C LEU A 173 34.97 13.63 9.73
N LEU A 174 35.27 13.04 10.89
CA LEU A 174 35.91 13.73 12.01
C LEU A 174 37.30 14.27 11.64
N SER A 175 38.07 13.54 10.81
CA SER A 175 39.39 13.95 10.33
C SER A 175 39.38 15.22 9.45
N LEU A 176 38.21 15.69 9.02
CA LEU A 176 38.05 16.98 8.33
C LEU A 176 38.23 18.17 9.28
N ILE A 177 38.16 17.94 10.59
CA ILE A 177 38.44 18.94 11.62
C ILE A 177 39.92 18.81 12.01
N PRO A 178 40.72 19.88 11.89
CA PRO A 178 42.12 19.87 12.34
C PRO A 178 42.22 19.54 13.84
N ASP A 179 43.17 18.69 14.22
CA ASP A 179 43.44 18.30 15.62
C ASP A 179 42.21 17.78 16.38
N ALA A 180 41.31 17.06 15.68
CA ALA A 180 40.11 16.52 16.29
C ALA A 180 40.41 15.45 17.37
N PRO A 181 39.66 15.43 18.50
CA PRO A 181 39.79 14.38 19.49
C PRO A 181 39.37 13.00 18.93
N PRO A 182 39.76 11.90 19.60
CA PRO A 182 39.34 10.57 19.18
C PRO A 182 37.82 10.40 19.32
N LEU A 183 37.24 9.54 18.47
CA LEU A 183 35.77 9.37 18.35
C LEU A 183 35.10 8.96 19.68
N ASN A 184 35.73 8.11 20.48
CA ASN A 184 35.21 7.69 21.78
C ASN A 184 35.10 8.87 22.77
N LEU A 185 36.08 9.78 22.77
CA LEU A 185 36.03 11.00 23.58
C LEU A 185 34.91 11.93 23.10
N VAL A 186 34.72 12.07 21.78
CA VAL A 186 33.60 12.83 21.20
C VAL A 186 32.25 12.26 21.66
N ILE A 187 32.07 10.94 21.58
CA ILE A 187 30.83 10.27 22.01
C ILE A 187 30.55 10.58 23.49
N ARG A 188 31.56 10.42 24.36
CA ARG A 188 31.44 10.72 25.80
C ARG A 188 31.02 12.16 26.04
N LEU A 189 31.69 13.13 25.41
CA LEU A 189 31.43 14.56 25.63
C LEU A 189 30.08 15.03 25.05
N MET A 190 29.59 14.41 23.96
CA MET A 190 28.35 14.84 23.31
C MET A 190 27.09 14.20 23.91
N PHE A 191 27.16 12.93 24.33
CA PHE A 191 25.97 12.18 24.75
C PHE A 191 25.99 11.71 26.20
N CYS A 192 27.17 11.52 26.82
CA CYS A 192 27.26 10.88 28.14
C CYS A 192 27.53 11.88 29.28
N LEU A 193 28.57 12.70 29.09
CA LEU A 193 29.14 13.61 30.07
C LEU A 193 28.99 15.01 29.52
N LYS A 194 27.97 15.74 29.98
CA LYS A 194 27.76 17.12 29.56
C LYS A 194 28.87 18.00 30.16
N PRO A 195 29.78 18.58 29.35
CA PRO A 195 30.87 19.38 29.90
C PRO A 195 30.32 20.65 30.55
N PRO A 196 30.89 21.10 31.69
CA PRO A 196 30.62 22.42 32.25
C PRO A 196 30.81 23.52 31.19
N ASN A 197 29.99 24.57 31.25
CA ASN A 197 30.10 25.68 30.28
C ASN A 197 31.49 26.33 30.30
N ASP A 198 32.11 26.43 31.48
CA ASP A 198 33.43 27.03 31.66
C ASP A 198 34.56 26.20 31.02
N ASP A 199 34.36 24.89 30.87
CA ASP A 199 35.36 23.99 30.29
C ASP A 199 35.54 24.22 28.79
N TRP A 200 34.51 24.69 28.08
CA TRP A 200 34.57 24.96 26.63
C TRP A 200 35.53 26.09 26.24
N ASP A 201 35.79 27.01 27.17
CA ASP A 201 36.66 28.18 26.95
C ASP A 201 38.13 27.89 27.30
N LEU A 202 38.44 26.73 27.87
CA LEU A 202 39.80 26.35 28.28
C LEU A 202 40.63 25.85 27.08
N PRO A 203 41.92 26.21 27.00
CA PRO A 203 42.79 25.80 25.90
C PRO A 203 43.08 24.30 25.89
N GLU A 204 42.97 23.62 27.04
CA GLU A 204 43.17 22.18 27.12
C GLU A 204 41.94 21.37 26.68
N PHE A 205 40.76 21.99 26.52
CA PHE A 205 39.58 21.32 25.98
C PHE A 205 39.81 20.92 24.52
N PRO A 206 39.49 19.69 24.08
CA PRO A 206 38.62 18.68 24.71
C PRO A 206 39.32 17.66 25.64
N HIS A 207 40.62 17.79 25.87
CA HIS A 207 41.44 16.86 26.63
C HIS A 207 41.51 17.20 28.13
N LEU A 208 40.38 17.64 28.69
CA LEU A 208 40.21 17.87 30.12
C LEU A 208 39.73 16.58 30.79
N TYR A 209 40.62 15.92 31.53
CA TYR A 209 40.34 14.65 32.19
C TYR A 209 40.07 14.82 33.70
N SER A 210 39.36 13.86 34.28
CA SER A 210 39.20 13.74 35.73
C SER A 210 40.53 13.41 36.39
N ASP A 211 40.85 14.11 37.48
CA ASP A 211 42.02 13.79 38.30
C ASP A 211 41.66 12.70 39.33
N LEU A 212 42.16 11.49 39.09
CA LEU A 212 41.98 10.35 39.99
C LEU A 212 43.21 10.10 40.88
N HIS A 213 44.26 10.94 40.78
CA HIS A 213 45.58 10.69 41.38
C HIS A 213 45.85 11.45 42.68
N GLU A 214 44.97 12.36 43.12
CA GLU A 214 45.20 13.13 44.35
C GLU A 214 45.20 12.20 45.59
N GLU A 215 46.40 11.89 46.08
CA GLU A 215 46.66 11.05 47.26
C GLU A 215 46.07 11.67 48.56
N ASP A 216 45.78 12.98 48.56
CA ASP A 216 45.27 13.76 49.71
C ASP A 216 43.75 14.05 49.70
N MET A 217 42.98 13.58 48.70
CA MET A 217 41.53 13.83 48.71
C MET A 217 40.80 12.94 49.72
N ASP A 218 40.18 13.58 50.72
CA ASP A 218 39.02 13.07 51.46
C ASP A 218 37.84 12.98 50.47
N ILE A 219 37.75 11.89 49.72
CA ILE A 219 36.70 11.68 48.74
C ILE A 219 35.42 11.26 49.48
N ASP A 220 34.47 12.19 49.62
CA ASP A 220 33.08 11.85 49.93
C ASP A 220 32.29 11.50 48.64
N LEU A 221 31.06 10.99 48.80
CA LEU A 221 30.24 10.54 47.67
C LEU A 221 29.87 11.69 46.70
N ASP A 222 29.69 12.92 47.18
CA ASP A 222 29.42 14.09 46.32
C ASP A 222 30.67 14.48 45.51
N SER A 223 31.85 14.48 46.14
CA SER A 223 33.12 14.73 45.47
C SER A 223 33.43 13.65 44.43
N ALA A 224 33.19 12.37 44.74
CA ALA A 224 33.32 11.27 43.78
C ALA A 224 32.36 11.43 42.59
N TYR A 225 31.09 11.74 42.88
CA TYR A 225 30.07 12.00 41.87
C TYR A 225 30.50 13.15 40.94
N ARG A 226 30.96 14.28 41.48
CA ARG A 226 31.45 15.45 40.72
C ARG A 226 32.74 15.14 39.95
N CYS A 227 33.66 14.38 40.52
CA CYS A 227 34.91 14.00 39.85
C CYS A 227 34.62 13.26 38.52
N LEU A 228 33.63 12.38 38.51
CA LEU A 228 33.20 11.64 37.31
C LEU A 228 32.35 12.45 36.32
N SER A 229 32.17 13.76 36.54
CA SER A 229 31.53 14.64 35.53
C SER A 229 32.41 14.88 34.29
N ARG A 230 33.72 14.66 34.41
CA ARG A 230 34.70 14.75 33.32
C ARG A 230 35.07 13.35 32.82
N PRO A 231 35.58 13.23 31.58
CA PRO A 231 36.07 11.95 31.07
C PRO A 231 37.31 11.50 31.85
N VAL A 232 37.44 10.21 32.11
CA VAL A 232 38.68 9.62 32.61
C VAL A 232 39.58 9.35 31.40
N ALA A 233 40.86 9.69 31.53
CA ALA A 233 41.85 9.45 30.49
C ALA A 233 41.96 7.94 30.20
N ASP A 234 42.07 7.57 28.92
CA ASP A 234 42.09 6.16 28.50
C ASP A 234 43.42 5.46 28.88
N ASP A 235 44.48 6.21 29.22
CA ASP A 235 45.80 5.72 29.65
C ASP A 235 46.02 5.74 31.18
N VAL A 236 44.96 5.97 31.97
CA VAL A 236 45.02 5.94 33.44
C VAL A 236 45.43 4.56 33.96
N SER A 237 46.28 4.53 34.99
CA SER A 237 46.77 3.28 35.57
C SER A 237 45.66 2.51 36.31
N PRO A 238 45.63 1.16 36.23
CA PRO A 238 44.61 0.36 36.89
C PRO A 238 44.65 0.49 38.41
N GLU A 239 45.83 0.79 39.00
CA GLU A 239 45.96 1.04 40.43
C GLU A 239 45.22 2.31 40.88
N ALA A 240 45.23 3.37 40.05
CA ALA A 240 44.50 4.59 40.36
C ALA A 240 42.98 4.39 40.31
N LEU A 241 42.51 3.60 39.33
CA LEU A 241 41.09 3.23 39.22
C LEU A 241 40.62 2.39 40.42
N LEU A 242 41.44 1.42 40.86
CA LEU A 242 41.13 0.59 42.02
C LEU A 242 41.10 1.42 43.31
N ARG A 243 42.11 2.26 43.56
CA ARG A 243 42.13 3.16 44.73
C ARG A 243 40.92 4.07 44.79
N PHE A 244 40.50 4.61 43.64
CA PHE A 244 39.28 5.42 43.56
C PHE A 244 38.04 4.59 43.96
N ALA A 245 37.91 3.37 43.46
CA ALA A 245 36.80 2.47 43.82
C ALA A 245 36.80 2.10 45.32
N GLU A 246 37.96 1.85 45.91
CA GLU A 246 38.12 1.61 47.35
C GLU A 246 37.68 2.81 48.19
N LYS A 247 38.09 4.03 47.82
CA LYS A 247 37.65 5.27 48.49
C LYS A 247 36.13 5.47 48.40
N VAL A 248 35.52 5.18 47.24
CA VAL A 248 34.06 5.21 47.08
C VAL A 248 33.38 4.20 48.00
N ALA A 249 33.94 2.98 48.12
CA ALA A 249 33.40 1.94 49.01
C ALA A 249 33.54 2.30 50.50
N GLU A 250 34.66 2.91 50.91
CA GLU A 250 34.89 3.38 52.28
C GLU A 250 33.92 4.50 52.69
N ALA A 251 33.48 5.33 51.75
CA ALA A 251 32.51 6.40 51.99
C ALA A 251 31.08 5.88 52.27
N ILE A 252 30.82 4.57 52.10
CA ILE A 252 29.51 3.92 52.30
C ILE A 252 29.33 3.58 53.78
N SER A 253 28.79 4.52 54.55
CA SER A 253 28.32 4.32 55.93
C SER A 253 26.76 4.25 55.97
N PRO A 254 26.04 4.03 57.11
CA PRO A 254 24.69 3.45 57.10
C PRO A 254 23.68 4.17 56.20
N THR A 255 22.77 3.39 55.62
CA THR A 255 21.90 3.71 54.48
C THR A 255 20.94 4.90 54.72
N ASP A 256 20.94 5.84 53.77
CA ASP A 256 20.00 6.96 53.64
C ASP A 256 19.71 7.16 52.14
N ASN A 257 18.50 7.58 51.78
CA ASN A 257 18.03 7.69 50.38
C ASN A 257 18.94 8.61 49.55
N THR A 258 19.44 9.69 50.16
CA THR A 258 20.38 10.63 49.55
C THR A 258 21.66 9.93 49.05
N ARG A 259 22.11 8.88 49.74
CA ARG A 259 23.36 8.16 49.42
C ARG A 259 23.15 7.15 48.29
N SER A 260 22.00 6.47 48.26
CA SER A 260 21.62 5.57 47.17
C SER A 260 21.53 6.32 45.84
N TYR A 261 21.00 7.55 45.85
CA TYR A 261 21.05 8.45 44.69
C TYR A 261 22.49 8.75 44.22
N PHE A 262 23.39 9.14 45.13
CA PHE A 262 24.79 9.42 44.75
C PHE A 262 25.50 8.20 44.18
N ILE A 263 25.30 7.01 44.75
CA ILE A 263 25.91 5.77 44.26
C ILE A 263 25.34 5.40 42.88
N ALA A 264 24.02 5.49 42.70
CA ALA A 264 23.39 5.31 41.38
C ALA A 264 23.93 6.33 40.36
N GLY A 265 24.13 7.58 40.79
CA GLY A 265 24.75 8.64 39.99
C GLY A 265 26.21 8.36 39.60
N ILE A 266 27.03 7.82 40.51
CA ILE A 266 28.41 7.39 40.28
C ILE A 266 28.45 6.25 39.26
N LEU A 267 27.58 5.23 39.42
CA LEU A 267 27.43 4.15 38.44
C LEU A 267 27.01 4.69 37.07
N SER A 268 26.07 5.61 37.04
CA SER A 268 25.57 6.23 35.82
C SER A 268 26.64 7.03 35.07
N ARG A 269 27.47 7.80 35.78
CA ARG A 269 28.58 8.57 35.16
C ARG A 269 29.73 7.66 34.73
N SER A 270 30.07 6.66 35.54
CA SER A 270 31.12 5.69 35.21
C SER A 270 30.76 4.76 34.06
N ALA A 271 29.47 4.50 33.81
CA ALA A 271 28.98 3.63 32.74
C ALA A 271 29.52 3.97 31.33
N SER A 272 29.81 5.24 31.06
CA SER A 272 30.36 5.70 29.77
C SER A 272 31.89 5.75 29.69
N GLN A 273 32.56 5.55 30.82
CA GLN A 273 34.01 5.70 30.99
C GLN A 273 34.75 4.41 30.60
N HIS A 274 36.04 4.36 30.87
CA HIS A 274 36.87 3.18 30.61
C HIS A 274 36.34 1.92 31.33
N ARG A 275 36.26 0.79 30.61
CA ARG A 275 35.69 -0.49 31.10
C ARG A 275 36.26 -0.93 32.45
N GLN A 276 37.55 -0.71 32.70
CA GLN A 276 38.19 -1.12 33.95
C GLN A 276 37.64 -0.35 35.16
N LEU A 277 37.30 0.94 35.03
CA LEU A 277 36.74 1.73 36.14
C LEU A 277 35.41 1.14 36.61
N VAL A 278 34.52 0.85 35.66
CA VAL A 278 33.21 0.23 35.95
C VAL A 278 33.40 -1.11 36.66
N ARG A 279 34.28 -1.97 36.15
CA ARG A 279 34.58 -3.26 36.78
C ARG A 279 35.10 -3.12 38.21
N MET A 280 36.05 -2.21 38.45
CA MET A 280 36.59 -1.99 39.80
C MET A 280 35.50 -1.46 40.74
N LEU A 281 34.66 -0.52 40.31
CA LEU A 281 33.55 -0.01 41.12
C LEU A 281 32.53 -1.10 41.46
N VAL A 282 32.08 -1.84 40.46
CA VAL A 282 31.12 -2.95 40.57
C VAL A 282 31.63 -4.08 41.47
N GLN A 283 32.94 -4.34 41.49
CA GLN A 283 33.56 -5.37 42.33
C GLN A 283 33.84 -4.94 43.77
N THR A 284 34.05 -3.63 44.00
CA THR A 284 34.47 -3.11 45.31
C THR A 284 33.30 -2.57 46.13
N VAL A 285 32.24 -2.10 45.46
CA VAL A 285 31.04 -1.53 46.10
C VAL A 285 29.99 -2.61 46.33
N ASP A 286 29.54 -2.78 47.59
CA ASP A 286 28.46 -3.70 47.96
C ASP A 286 27.07 -3.09 47.65
N LEU A 287 26.58 -3.30 46.42
CA LEU A 287 25.29 -2.73 45.97
C LEU A 287 24.07 -3.31 46.68
N GLU A 288 24.14 -4.55 47.18
CA GLU A 288 23.02 -5.19 47.90
C GLU A 288 22.72 -4.45 49.21
N ARG A 289 23.75 -3.87 49.85
CA ARG A 289 23.59 -3.02 51.04
C ARG A 289 23.10 -1.61 50.72
N VAL A 290 23.20 -1.16 49.47
CA VAL A 290 22.89 0.23 49.07
C VAL A 290 21.47 0.36 48.54
N PHE A 291 20.99 -0.63 47.80
CA PHE A 291 19.68 -0.59 47.15
C PHE A 291 18.69 -1.58 47.80
N ASP A 292 17.73 -1.01 48.52
CA ASP A 292 16.56 -1.69 49.08
C ASP A 292 15.23 -1.08 48.59
N THR A 293 14.10 -1.65 49.01
CA THR A 293 12.76 -1.19 48.62
C THR A 293 12.45 0.25 49.02
N SER A 294 13.11 0.81 50.03
CA SER A 294 12.91 2.18 50.51
C SER A 294 13.81 3.22 49.82
N SER A 295 14.91 2.76 49.24
CA SER A 295 15.90 3.60 48.54
C SER A 295 15.62 3.84 47.05
N LEU A 296 14.71 3.06 46.44
CA LEU A 296 14.35 3.14 45.02
C LEU A 296 13.29 4.22 44.76
N ASP A 297 13.69 5.48 44.90
CA ASP A 297 12.91 6.63 44.44
C ASP A 297 13.09 6.91 42.94
N GLU A 298 12.35 7.88 42.41
CA GLU A 298 12.31 8.22 40.99
C GLU A 298 13.70 8.51 40.41
N ASP A 299 14.43 9.43 41.05
CA ASP A 299 15.76 9.87 40.61
C ASP A 299 16.79 8.72 40.65
N THR A 300 16.75 7.88 41.68
CA THR A 300 17.64 6.71 41.81
C THR A 300 17.33 5.69 40.72
N VAL A 301 16.06 5.40 40.45
CA VAL A 301 15.63 4.46 39.40
C VAL A 301 16.09 4.94 38.02
N PHE A 302 15.93 6.23 37.70
CA PHE A 302 16.40 6.76 36.41
C PHE A 302 17.93 6.77 36.28
N ALA A 303 18.67 7.06 37.36
CA ALA A 303 20.12 6.96 37.35
C ALA A 303 20.60 5.52 37.12
N LEU A 304 19.94 4.53 37.74
CA LEU A 304 20.20 3.09 37.51
C LEU A 304 19.78 2.64 36.11
N LEU A 305 18.70 3.18 35.57
CA LEU A 305 18.25 2.93 34.20
C LEU A 305 19.31 3.37 33.17
N ASP A 306 19.89 4.56 33.35
CA ASP A 306 21.04 5.00 32.54
C ASP A 306 22.25 4.09 32.75
N ALA A 307 22.61 3.79 34.01
CA ALA A 307 23.79 3.00 34.36
C ALA A 307 23.74 1.57 33.80
N SER A 308 22.57 0.93 33.86
CA SER A 308 22.31 -0.41 33.32
C SER A 308 22.39 -0.51 31.80
N THR A 309 22.57 0.62 31.09
CA THR A 309 22.89 0.60 29.66
C THR A 309 24.33 0.14 29.41
N ASN A 310 25.19 0.13 30.44
CA ASN A 310 26.50 -0.52 30.38
C ASN A 310 26.36 -2.04 30.63
N PRO A 311 26.99 -2.89 29.81
CA PRO A 311 26.91 -4.35 29.90
C PRO A 311 27.34 -4.92 31.27
N ASP A 312 28.40 -4.39 31.86
CA ASP A 312 28.96 -4.93 33.10
C ASP A 312 28.07 -4.57 34.31
N ILE A 313 27.46 -3.38 34.30
CA ILE A 313 26.48 -2.96 35.33
C ILE A 313 25.17 -3.74 35.17
N ALA A 314 24.69 -3.93 33.95
CA ALA A 314 23.49 -4.72 33.66
C ALA A 314 23.61 -6.14 34.23
N ARG A 315 24.74 -6.82 33.97
CA ARG A 315 24.98 -8.18 34.49
C ARG A 315 25.04 -8.24 36.02
N LEU A 316 25.53 -7.19 36.70
CA LEU A 316 25.53 -7.15 38.16
C LEU A 316 24.11 -6.95 38.74
N LEU A 317 23.33 -6.05 38.13
CA LEU A 317 21.97 -5.77 38.59
C LEU A 317 20.97 -6.87 38.22
N ASP A 318 21.29 -7.72 37.23
CA ASP A 318 20.47 -8.88 36.88
C ASP A 318 20.65 -10.08 37.84
N ASN A 319 20.64 -9.80 39.14
CA ASN A 319 20.70 -10.80 40.20
C ASN A 319 19.36 -10.88 40.96
N ASP A 320 19.13 -12.03 41.63
CA ASP A 320 17.85 -12.30 42.31
C ASP A 320 17.50 -11.25 43.38
N TRP A 321 18.49 -10.75 44.12
CA TRP A 321 18.28 -9.75 45.17
C TRP A 321 17.66 -8.45 44.63
N PHE A 322 18.17 -7.95 43.49
CA PHE A 322 17.70 -6.70 42.89
C PHE A 322 16.35 -6.88 42.18
N ARG A 323 16.13 -8.05 41.57
CA ARG A 323 14.83 -8.44 41.01
C ARG A 323 13.76 -8.46 42.11
N CYS A 324 14.05 -9.07 43.26
CA CYS A 324 13.14 -9.07 44.41
C CYS A 324 12.84 -7.66 44.94
N ALA A 325 13.85 -6.78 45.03
CA ALA A 325 13.65 -5.39 45.43
C ALA A 325 12.76 -4.63 44.44
N SER A 326 13.02 -4.77 43.13
CA SER A 326 12.26 -4.14 42.04
C SER A 326 10.80 -4.60 42.01
N ASP A 327 10.55 -5.91 42.12
CA ASP A 327 9.20 -6.48 42.15
C ASP A 327 8.41 -6.02 43.38
N SER A 328 9.09 -5.91 44.53
CA SER A 328 8.49 -5.40 45.76
C SER A 328 8.03 -3.95 45.61
N VAL A 329 8.85 -3.07 45.02
CA VAL A 329 8.48 -1.67 44.76
C VAL A 329 7.38 -1.55 43.70
N HIS A 330 7.40 -2.41 42.67
CA HIS A 330 6.37 -2.44 41.65
C HIS A 330 4.99 -2.84 42.21
N SER A 331 4.97 -3.82 43.12
CA SER A 331 3.76 -4.34 43.75
C SER A 331 3.10 -3.40 44.77
N LEU A 332 3.84 -2.41 45.28
CA LEU A 332 3.34 -1.45 46.27
C LEU A 332 2.28 -0.51 45.64
N PRO A 333 1.06 -0.44 46.19
CA PRO A 333 0.01 0.44 45.64
C PRO A 333 0.35 1.93 45.76
N ALA A 334 1.10 2.30 46.80
CA ALA A 334 1.45 3.68 47.12
C ALA A 334 2.61 4.26 46.26
N THR A 335 3.30 3.42 45.50
CA THR A 335 4.40 3.86 44.62
C THR A 335 3.86 4.68 43.45
N GLU A 336 4.53 5.79 43.16
CA GLU A 336 4.19 6.68 42.05
C GLU A 336 4.24 5.95 40.69
N PRO A 337 3.36 6.34 39.74
CA PRO A 337 3.27 5.67 38.44
C PRO A 337 4.56 5.79 37.62
N GLU A 338 5.30 6.89 37.78
CA GLU A 338 6.57 7.15 37.10
C GLU A 338 7.67 6.21 37.58
N VAL A 339 7.80 6.00 38.90
CA VAL A 339 8.69 5.01 39.50
C VAL A 339 8.34 3.59 39.03
N LYS A 340 7.05 3.23 39.01
CA LYS A 340 6.61 1.92 38.49
C LYS A 340 6.98 1.71 37.03
N ARG A 341 6.84 2.74 36.20
CA ARG A 341 7.23 2.73 34.78
C ARG A 341 8.74 2.60 34.64
N GLY A 342 9.51 3.38 35.41
CA GLY A 342 10.97 3.33 35.44
C GLY A 342 11.49 1.94 35.81
N ILE A 343 10.93 1.32 36.84
CA ILE A 343 11.29 -0.04 37.27
C ILE A 343 10.99 -1.07 36.18
N ARG A 344 9.82 -1.02 35.53
CA ARG A 344 9.52 -1.94 34.42
C ARG A 344 10.53 -1.81 33.28
N ARG A 345 10.88 -0.57 32.91
CA ARG A 345 11.87 -0.29 31.87
C ARG A 345 13.26 -0.79 32.27
N LEU A 346 13.66 -0.58 33.52
CA LEU A 346 14.91 -1.09 34.07
C LEU A 346 14.95 -2.63 34.00
N THR A 347 13.92 -3.32 34.49
CA THR A 347 13.84 -4.79 34.44
C THR A 347 13.84 -5.32 33.00
N SER A 348 13.16 -4.64 32.06
CA SER A 348 13.23 -4.98 30.64
C SER A 348 14.66 -4.85 30.12
N ARG A 349 15.31 -3.71 30.39
CA ARG A 349 16.68 -3.40 29.94
C ARG A 349 17.69 -4.44 30.40
N LEU A 350 17.62 -4.87 31.66
CA LEU A 350 18.51 -5.91 32.21
C LEU A 350 18.37 -7.24 31.45
N ARG A 351 17.12 -7.64 31.13
CA ARG A 351 16.84 -8.87 30.37
C ARG A 351 17.21 -8.74 28.90
N ASP A 352 16.88 -7.61 28.30
CA ASP A 352 17.05 -7.35 26.87
C ASP A 352 18.54 -7.25 26.50
N TRP A 353 19.40 -6.90 27.46
CA TRP A 353 20.85 -6.94 27.27
C TRP A 353 21.38 -8.36 27.03
N GLN A 354 20.92 -9.33 27.82
CA GLN A 354 21.27 -10.74 27.63
C GLN A 354 20.79 -11.26 26.27
N LEU A 355 19.56 -10.86 25.89
CA LEU A 355 19.01 -11.21 24.59
C LEU A 355 19.84 -10.62 23.44
N PHE A 356 20.24 -9.35 23.56
CA PHE A 356 21.08 -8.68 22.58
C PHE A 356 22.43 -9.39 22.41
N GLU A 357 23.15 -9.66 23.50
CA GLU A 357 24.44 -10.37 23.46
C GLU A 357 24.32 -11.77 22.85
N ASP A 358 23.26 -12.53 23.19
CA ASP A 358 23.00 -13.84 22.59
C ASP A 358 22.78 -13.73 21.07
N THR A 359 21.93 -12.79 20.63
CA THR A 359 21.60 -12.61 19.20
C THR A 359 22.78 -12.18 18.31
N LEU A 360 23.84 -11.61 18.88
CA LEU A 360 25.05 -11.29 18.13
C LEU A 360 25.75 -12.58 17.63
N SER A 361 25.77 -13.63 18.44
CA SER A 361 26.46 -14.90 18.13
C SER A 361 25.53 -16.03 17.70
N ASN A 362 24.26 -15.99 18.11
CA ASN A 362 23.28 -17.05 17.90
C ASN A 362 22.40 -16.81 16.64
N PRO A 363 22.50 -17.65 15.59
CA PRO A 363 21.72 -17.47 14.36
C PRO A 363 20.23 -17.79 14.52
N SER A 364 19.81 -18.33 15.67
CA SER A 364 18.41 -18.65 16.00
C SER A 364 17.80 -17.72 17.06
N GLY A 365 18.47 -16.60 17.36
CA GLY A 365 18.02 -15.64 18.36
C GLY A 365 16.78 -14.83 17.93
N ASN A 366 16.14 -14.16 18.90
CA ASN A 366 14.99 -13.30 18.64
C ASN A 366 15.43 -11.89 18.19
N PHE A 367 15.75 -11.77 16.90
CA PHE A 367 16.27 -10.53 16.30
C PHE A 367 15.31 -9.34 16.44
N VAL A 368 13.99 -9.56 16.37
CA VAL A 368 13.00 -8.49 16.47
C VAL A 368 12.98 -7.88 17.88
N ALA A 369 13.04 -8.73 18.92
CA ALA A 369 13.10 -8.23 20.30
C ALA A 369 14.43 -7.51 20.58
N ALA A 370 15.56 -8.02 20.07
CA ALA A 370 16.84 -7.32 20.18
C ALA A 370 16.89 -6.00 19.40
N ALA A 371 16.19 -5.88 18.25
CA ALA A 371 16.04 -4.62 17.53
C ALA A 371 15.17 -3.61 18.30
N ARG A 372 14.09 -4.06 18.97
CA ARG A 372 13.27 -3.19 19.86
C ARG A 372 14.08 -2.63 21.02
N PHE A 373 14.99 -3.44 21.56
CA PHE A 373 15.90 -3.00 22.60
C PHE A 373 16.79 -1.82 22.14
N LEU A 374 17.35 -1.89 20.92
CA LEU A 374 18.09 -0.77 20.32
C LEU A 374 17.21 0.47 20.09
N LYS A 375 15.92 0.27 19.77
CA LYS A 375 14.96 1.36 19.64
C LYS A 375 14.74 2.08 20.97
N ASP A 376 14.59 1.35 22.08
CA ASP A 376 14.45 1.94 23.42
C ASP A 376 15.71 2.72 23.82
N ILE A 377 16.91 2.14 23.63
CA ILE A 377 18.18 2.86 23.87
C ILE A 377 18.26 4.17 23.08
N GLY A 378 17.94 4.10 21.78
CA GLY A 378 18.00 5.25 20.88
C GLY A 378 16.95 6.34 21.17
N SER A 379 16.07 6.15 22.15
CA SER A 379 15.05 7.14 22.53
C SER A 379 15.56 8.12 23.60
N GLU A 380 16.66 7.82 24.30
CA GLU A 380 17.22 8.62 25.39
C GLU A 380 18.70 8.92 25.14
N GLU A 381 19.10 10.19 25.24
CA GLU A 381 20.45 10.62 24.87
C GLU A 381 21.56 9.95 25.68
N LYS A 382 21.37 9.82 26.99
CA LYS A 382 22.39 9.30 27.90
C LYS A 382 22.53 7.79 27.79
N SER A 383 21.41 7.06 27.77
CA SER A 383 21.36 5.64 27.42
C SER A 383 22.03 5.38 26.06
N PHE A 384 21.65 6.14 25.02
CA PHE A 384 22.26 6.07 23.68
C PHE A 384 23.77 6.30 23.70
N GLY A 385 24.24 7.33 24.39
CA GLY A 385 25.66 7.64 24.52
C GLY A 385 26.45 6.55 25.24
N ILE A 386 25.94 6.08 26.39
CA ILE A 386 26.57 5.01 27.18
C ILE A 386 26.69 3.74 26.32
N TRP A 387 25.61 3.35 25.66
CA TRP A 387 25.57 2.20 24.77
C TRP A 387 26.60 2.32 23.65
N LEU A 388 26.62 3.45 22.95
CA LEU A 388 27.54 3.70 21.84
C LEU A 388 29.00 3.72 22.30
N SER A 389 29.28 4.29 23.47
CA SER A 389 30.59 4.24 24.11
C SER A 389 31.02 2.79 24.36
N CYS A 390 30.13 1.96 24.87
CA CYS A 390 30.42 0.53 25.09
C CYS A 390 30.70 -0.19 23.77
N MET A 391 29.86 -0.01 22.75
CA MET A 391 30.04 -0.67 21.43
C MET A 391 31.33 -0.25 20.70
N THR A 392 31.87 0.92 21.00
CA THR A 392 33.09 1.43 20.37
C THR A 392 34.36 1.16 21.18
N THR A 393 34.26 0.84 22.47
CA THR A 393 35.41 0.63 23.37
C THR A 393 35.55 -0.81 23.88
N TYR A 394 34.49 -1.60 23.93
CA TYR A 394 34.54 -2.98 24.39
C TYR A 394 34.96 -3.90 23.24
N GLU A 395 36.19 -4.42 23.32
CA GLU A 395 36.77 -5.29 22.29
C GLU A 395 35.91 -6.54 22.01
N ASP A 396 35.34 -7.16 23.04
CA ASP A 396 34.53 -8.39 22.89
C ASP A 396 33.27 -8.15 22.02
N LEU A 397 32.58 -7.03 22.21
CA LEU A 397 31.39 -6.65 21.44
C LEU A 397 31.76 -6.24 20.02
N ALA A 398 32.85 -5.47 19.87
CA ALA A 398 33.36 -5.06 18.56
C ALA A 398 33.81 -6.26 17.72
N ALA A 399 34.52 -7.23 18.32
CA ALA A 399 34.94 -8.46 17.67
C ALA A 399 33.74 -9.31 17.23
N SER A 400 32.73 -9.46 18.11
CA SER A 400 31.51 -10.21 17.79
C SER A 400 30.75 -9.64 16.58
N LEU A 401 30.75 -8.32 16.41
CA LEU A 401 30.17 -7.66 15.23
C LEU A 401 31.03 -7.80 13.96
N GLN A 402 32.36 -7.79 14.11
CA GLN A 402 33.29 -7.94 12.98
C GLN A 402 33.28 -9.36 12.42
N ASP A 403 33.23 -10.36 13.30
CA ASP A 403 33.25 -11.79 12.97
C ASP A 403 31.88 -12.33 12.52
N GLY A 404 30.81 -11.53 12.65
CA GLY A 404 29.46 -11.90 12.23
C GLY A 404 29.29 -12.04 10.71
N PRO A 405 28.19 -12.70 10.25
CA PRO A 405 27.93 -12.92 8.83
C PRO A 405 27.87 -11.60 8.03
N THR A 406 28.35 -11.67 6.79
CA THR A 406 28.26 -10.56 5.83
C THR A 406 26.86 -10.50 5.23
N LEU A 407 26.28 -9.30 5.12
CA LEU A 407 24.99 -9.09 4.50
C LEU A 407 25.03 -9.41 2.99
N ASP A 408 24.21 -10.37 2.56
CA ASP A 408 24.10 -10.78 1.15
C ASP A 408 23.20 -9.84 0.32
N ARG A 409 22.29 -9.11 0.97
CA ARG A 409 21.39 -8.13 0.34
C ARG A 409 22.03 -6.76 0.18
N SER A 410 21.51 -5.95 -0.74
CA SER A 410 22.02 -4.60 -1.03
C SER A 410 21.68 -3.55 0.03
N VAL A 411 20.74 -3.83 0.93
CA VAL A 411 20.21 -2.89 1.92
C VAL A 411 19.79 -3.66 3.18
N PRO A 412 20.07 -3.16 4.40
CA PRO A 412 19.61 -3.81 5.64
C PRO A 412 18.08 -3.86 5.74
N GLY A 413 17.54 -4.91 6.36
CA GLY A 413 16.10 -5.06 6.60
C GLY A 413 15.56 -4.03 7.61
N ALA A 414 14.31 -3.59 7.44
CA ALA A 414 13.63 -2.72 8.39
C ALA A 414 13.09 -3.52 9.59
N LEU A 415 13.96 -3.87 10.53
CA LEU A 415 13.64 -4.74 11.67
C LEU A 415 12.74 -4.12 12.75
N TRP A 416 12.51 -2.80 12.68
CA TRP A 416 11.55 -2.12 13.55
C TRP A 416 10.11 -2.20 13.07
N ASP A 417 9.88 -2.62 11.81
CA ASP A 417 8.53 -2.88 11.32
C ASP A 417 8.03 -4.23 11.84
N SER A 418 6.88 -4.20 12.53
CA SER A 418 6.24 -5.34 13.21
C SER A 418 5.84 -6.51 12.30
N GLU A 419 5.96 -6.34 10.98
CA GLU A 419 5.61 -7.33 9.96
C GLU A 419 6.81 -8.15 9.47
N SER A 420 8.03 -7.83 9.92
CA SER A 420 9.24 -8.56 9.57
C SER A 420 9.43 -9.80 10.46
N THR A 421 8.63 -10.85 10.25
CA THR A 421 8.79 -12.12 10.99
C THR A 421 9.96 -12.96 10.50
N ASP A 422 10.45 -12.71 9.28
CA ASP A 422 11.45 -13.54 8.60
C ASP A 422 12.81 -12.82 8.50
N ALA A 423 13.28 -12.26 9.62
CA ALA A 423 14.61 -11.65 9.70
C ALA A 423 15.68 -12.74 9.84
N SER A 424 16.66 -12.76 8.94
CA SER A 424 17.83 -13.64 9.04
C SER A 424 18.94 -13.02 9.90
N HIS A 425 19.90 -13.85 10.32
CA HIS A 425 21.00 -13.40 11.19
C HIS A 425 21.90 -12.35 10.50
N ASP A 426 22.15 -12.49 9.20
CA ASP A 426 22.89 -11.51 8.39
C ASP A 426 22.14 -10.18 8.27
N ASP A 427 20.81 -10.21 8.08
CA ASP A 427 19.95 -9.01 8.10
C ASP A 427 20.04 -8.29 9.45
N TYR A 428 20.06 -9.05 10.57
CA TYR A 428 20.23 -8.50 11.92
C TYR A 428 21.60 -7.89 12.17
N ILE A 429 22.69 -8.59 11.85
CA ILE A 429 24.04 -8.06 12.03
C ILE A 429 24.28 -6.83 11.15
N GLY A 430 23.78 -6.84 9.92
CA GLY A 430 23.78 -5.67 9.03
C GLY A 430 23.04 -4.48 9.65
N PHE A 431 21.88 -4.70 10.28
CA PHE A 431 21.13 -3.69 11.01
C PHE A 431 21.89 -3.12 12.22
N VAL A 432 22.55 -3.97 13.03
CA VAL A 432 23.33 -3.49 14.19
C VAL A 432 24.55 -2.67 13.72
N LYS A 433 25.25 -3.10 12.67
CA LYS A 433 26.35 -2.33 12.05
C LYS A 433 25.86 -0.97 11.55
N ALA A 434 24.71 -0.94 10.88
CA ALA A 434 24.06 0.28 10.45
C ALA A 434 23.74 1.22 11.62
N PHE A 435 23.19 0.68 12.70
CA PHE A 435 22.86 1.45 13.91
C PHE A 435 24.10 2.07 14.55
N VAL A 436 25.17 1.29 14.75
CA VAL A 436 26.45 1.79 15.30
C VAL A 436 27.07 2.86 14.40
N GLY A 437 27.09 2.64 13.08
CA GLY A 437 27.70 3.58 12.14
C GLY A 437 26.93 4.92 12.06
N ILE A 438 25.59 4.88 11.96
CA ILE A 438 24.76 6.10 11.99
C ILE A 438 24.95 6.84 13.32
N ALA A 439 24.93 6.12 14.44
CA ALA A 439 25.12 6.69 15.76
C ALA A 439 26.48 7.41 15.90
N CYS A 440 27.56 6.83 15.38
CA CYS A 440 28.87 7.47 15.35
C CYS A 440 28.88 8.74 14.48
N VAL A 441 28.21 8.72 13.32
CA VAL A 441 28.11 9.89 12.44
C VAL A 441 27.30 11.02 13.11
N LEU A 442 26.27 10.70 13.88
CA LEU A 442 25.54 11.68 14.69
C LEU A 442 26.40 12.30 15.81
N ALA A 443 27.33 11.55 16.41
CA ALA A 443 28.31 12.10 17.34
C ALA A 443 29.23 13.11 16.66
N VAL A 444 29.71 12.81 15.46
CA VAL A 444 30.52 13.74 14.66
C VAL A 444 29.71 14.96 14.24
N TYR A 445 28.43 14.79 13.90
CA TYR A 445 27.53 15.91 13.64
C TYR A 445 27.42 16.84 14.85
N ALA A 446 27.09 16.30 16.02
CA ALA A 446 26.98 17.04 17.28
C ALA A 446 28.27 17.83 17.56
N TRP A 447 29.42 17.19 17.39
CA TRP A 447 30.73 17.79 17.58
C TRP A 447 31.02 18.91 16.60
N SER A 448 30.81 18.66 15.30
CA SER A 448 31.07 19.61 14.21
C SER A 448 30.22 20.88 14.28
N ASP A 449 29.08 20.80 14.96
CA ASP A 449 28.21 21.93 15.22
C ASP A 449 28.63 22.70 16.48
N SER A 450 29.05 22.00 17.53
CA SER A 450 29.61 22.62 18.75
C SER A 450 30.94 23.33 18.52
N LEU A 451 31.82 22.78 17.67
CA LEU A 451 33.04 23.43 17.17
C LEU A 451 32.86 23.68 15.68
N PRO A 452 32.35 24.87 15.28
CA PRO A 452 31.77 25.08 13.96
C PRO A 452 32.78 24.83 12.83
N SER A 453 32.71 23.63 12.25
CA SER A 453 33.44 23.24 11.04
C SER A 453 32.45 23.09 9.90
N VAL A 454 32.37 24.11 9.04
CA VAL A 454 31.39 24.17 7.95
C VAL A 454 31.48 22.95 7.04
N ASN A 455 32.69 22.55 6.65
CA ASN A 455 32.92 21.42 5.73
C ASN A 455 32.54 20.07 6.35
N CYS A 456 32.90 19.84 7.61
CA CYS A 456 32.55 18.59 8.30
C CYS A 456 31.03 18.51 8.46
N ARG A 457 30.41 19.58 8.96
CA ARG A 457 28.97 19.65 9.20
C ARG A 457 28.15 19.47 7.92
N GLU A 458 28.53 20.15 6.83
CA GLU A 458 27.87 20.01 5.52
C GLU A 458 27.92 18.56 5.02
N ARG A 459 29.10 17.93 5.06
CA ARG A 459 29.25 16.53 4.61
C ARG A 459 28.47 15.56 5.49
N THR A 460 28.52 15.72 6.81
CA THR A 460 27.80 14.86 7.74
C THR A 460 26.29 14.94 7.53
N LEU A 461 25.73 16.16 7.41
CA LEU A 461 24.31 16.35 7.09
C LEU A 461 23.95 15.82 5.70
N GLY A 462 24.85 15.97 4.71
CA GLY A 462 24.68 15.38 3.38
C GLY A 462 24.57 13.85 3.42
N VAL A 463 25.41 13.19 4.22
CA VAL A 463 25.35 11.73 4.44
C VAL A 463 24.04 11.32 5.13
N LEU A 464 23.65 12.00 6.21
CA LEU A 464 22.40 11.71 6.91
C LEU A 464 21.17 11.86 6.00
N ARG A 465 21.14 12.93 5.18
CA ARG A 465 20.09 13.13 4.17
C ARG A 465 20.04 11.97 3.17
N LEU A 466 21.19 11.54 2.63
CA LEU A 466 21.24 10.43 1.68
C LEU A 466 20.72 9.13 2.31
N TRP A 467 21.04 8.87 3.58
CA TRP A 467 20.56 7.69 4.30
C TRP A 467 19.06 7.73 4.59
N GLN A 468 18.43 8.90 4.73
CA GLN A 468 16.96 9.00 4.83
C GLN A 468 16.22 8.57 3.57
N ASP A 469 16.89 8.55 2.41
CA ASP A 469 16.31 8.07 1.15
C ASP A 469 16.50 6.56 0.94
N VAL A 470 17.25 5.88 1.82
CA VAL A 470 17.57 4.45 1.72
C VAL A 470 16.78 3.67 2.78
N PRO A 471 15.91 2.72 2.39
CA PRO A 471 15.21 1.85 3.35
C PRO A 471 16.18 1.14 4.30
N GLY A 472 15.76 0.82 5.52
CA GLY A 472 16.63 0.24 6.56
C GLY A 472 17.49 1.29 7.28
N TYR A 473 18.22 2.12 6.54
CA TYR A 473 18.96 3.25 7.13
C TYR A 473 18.04 4.38 7.57
N ARG A 474 17.02 4.69 6.75
CA ARG A 474 16.04 5.74 7.01
C ARG A 474 15.41 5.62 8.38
N GLU A 475 14.92 4.43 8.73
CA GLU A 475 14.23 4.21 9.99
C GLU A 475 15.15 4.51 11.18
N ILE A 476 16.42 4.05 11.12
CA ILE A 476 17.46 4.31 12.14
C ILE A 476 17.77 5.81 12.24
N VAL A 477 18.06 6.46 11.11
CA VAL A 477 18.38 7.90 11.07
C VAL A 477 17.23 8.71 11.63
N ASN A 478 16.00 8.43 11.21
CA ASN A 478 14.82 9.17 11.64
C ASN A 478 14.60 9.03 13.13
N HIS A 479 14.71 7.83 13.68
CA HIS A 479 14.59 7.59 15.12
C HIS A 479 15.65 8.36 15.93
N LEU A 480 16.92 8.29 15.54
CA LEU A 480 18.02 8.91 16.30
C LEU A 480 18.07 10.45 16.15
N LEU A 481 17.52 11.02 15.08
CA LEU A 481 17.40 12.48 14.92
C LEU A 481 16.34 13.10 15.85
N LEU A 482 15.43 12.31 16.40
CA LEU A 482 14.42 12.75 17.38
C LEU A 482 14.99 12.96 18.79
N LEU A 483 16.25 12.56 19.02
CA LEU A 483 16.98 12.91 20.25
C LEU A 483 16.97 14.43 20.42
N ARG A 484 16.74 14.89 21.66
CA ARG A 484 16.53 16.30 22.00
C ARG A 484 17.61 17.22 21.43
N GLN A 485 18.88 16.86 21.55
CA GLN A 485 20.02 17.64 21.10
C GLN A 485 20.16 17.64 19.58
N MET A 486 19.77 16.55 18.90
CA MET A 486 19.82 16.46 17.45
C MET A 486 18.75 17.37 16.84
N THR A 487 17.53 17.28 17.37
CA THR A 487 16.42 18.16 16.99
C THR A 487 16.71 19.62 17.30
N PHE A 488 17.28 19.94 18.47
CA PHE A 488 17.64 21.31 18.84
C PHE A 488 18.71 21.91 17.91
N ARG A 489 19.70 21.11 17.48
CA ARG A 489 20.72 21.58 16.54
C ARG A 489 20.13 21.86 15.16
N LEU A 490 19.20 21.01 14.69
CA LEU A 490 18.43 21.26 13.46
C LEU A 490 17.54 22.51 13.58
N GLU A 491 16.91 22.72 14.73
CA GLU A 491 16.15 23.94 15.05
C GLU A 491 17.05 25.18 14.88
N CYS A 492 18.22 25.20 15.53
CA CYS A 492 19.16 26.32 15.44
C CYS A 492 19.56 26.64 13.99
N MET A 493 19.76 25.62 13.15
CA MET A 493 20.13 25.82 11.73
C MET A 493 18.98 26.33 10.86
N THR A 494 17.73 26.28 11.33
CA THR A 494 16.54 26.68 10.56
C THR A 494 15.89 27.97 11.07
N MET A 495 16.38 28.54 12.18
CA MET A 495 15.83 29.76 12.78
C MET A 495 16.55 31.06 12.37
N ASP A 496 17.81 31.00 11.91
CA ASP A 496 18.61 32.19 11.62
C ASP A 496 18.31 32.77 10.23
N ASN A 497 18.11 34.10 10.14
CA ASN A 497 17.95 34.84 8.87
C ASN A 497 19.30 35.07 8.16
N ASP A 498 20.23 34.14 8.31
CA ASP A 498 21.53 34.16 7.65
C ASP A 498 21.37 33.89 6.15
N PRO A 499 22.34 34.28 5.30
CA PRO A 499 22.32 33.91 3.89
C PRO A 499 22.20 32.39 3.75
N PRO A 500 21.51 31.90 2.71
CA PRO A 500 21.20 30.48 2.57
C PRO A 500 22.51 29.69 2.50
N ALA A 501 22.64 28.68 3.35
CA ALA A 501 23.83 27.84 3.45
C ALA A 501 23.45 26.37 3.23
N MET A 502 24.34 25.59 2.62
CA MET A 502 24.11 24.16 2.35
C MET A 502 23.74 23.35 3.61
N PRO A 503 24.38 23.54 4.79
CA PRO A 503 23.95 22.90 6.02
C PRO A 503 22.48 23.18 6.39
N GLY A 504 22.01 24.43 6.26
CA GLY A 504 20.61 24.80 6.52
C GLY A 504 19.65 24.14 5.54
N ILE A 505 20.00 24.10 4.25
CA ILE A 505 19.21 23.38 3.23
C ILE A 505 19.15 21.88 3.54
N HIS A 506 20.27 21.26 3.94
CA HIS A 506 20.28 19.86 4.35
C HIS A 506 19.43 19.63 5.61
N ALA A 507 19.50 20.51 6.61
CA ALA A 507 18.66 20.45 7.81
C ALA A 507 17.18 20.53 7.47
N GLU A 508 16.76 21.45 6.60
CA GLU A 508 15.37 21.55 6.13
C GLU A 508 14.90 20.30 5.38
N ASN A 509 15.73 19.74 4.51
CA ASN A 509 15.43 18.48 3.84
C ASN A 509 15.28 17.33 4.85
N ILE A 510 16.17 17.27 5.84
CA ILE A 510 16.14 16.26 6.89
C ILE A 510 14.84 16.35 7.69
N ILE A 511 14.45 17.56 8.11
CA ILE A 511 13.20 17.78 8.83
C ILE A 511 12.00 17.45 7.96
N LEU A 512 12.01 17.82 6.67
CA LEU A 512 10.92 17.49 5.76
C LEU A 512 10.74 15.98 5.59
N ASN A 513 11.84 15.22 5.58
CA ASN A 513 11.80 13.76 5.59
C ASN A 513 11.24 13.20 6.90
N LEU A 514 11.63 13.76 8.06
CA LEU A 514 11.09 13.38 9.37
C LEU A 514 9.58 13.62 9.46
N VAL A 515 9.10 14.75 8.94
CA VAL A 515 7.68 15.13 8.91
C VAL A 515 6.82 14.09 8.18
N ASN A 516 7.34 13.43 7.15
CA ASN A 516 6.59 12.44 6.38
C ASN A 516 6.28 11.18 7.22
N GLU A 517 6.98 10.99 8.33
CA GLU A 517 6.73 9.99 9.34
C GLU A 517 5.94 10.59 10.52
N PRO A 518 4.64 10.29 10.66
CA PRO A 518 3.80 10.88 11.70
C PRO A 518 4.23 10.49 13.12
N GLY A 519 5.00 9.41 13.28
CA GLY A 519 5.62 9.02 14.57
C GLY A 519 6.57 10.07 15.13
N CYS A 520 7.22 10.86 14.28
CA CYS A 520 8.15 11.92 14.71
C CYS A 520 7.45 13.01 15.54
N TYR A 521 6.16 13.26 15.30
CA TYR A 521 5.36 14.24 16.03
C TYR A 521 5.05 13.83 17.48
N LEU A 522 5.30 12.57 17.85
CA LEU A 522 5.23 12.15 19.25
C LEU A 522 6.37 12.77 20.10
N SER A 523 7.47 13.20 19.47
CA SER A 523 8.55 13.88 20.18
C SER A 523 8.19 15.35 20.44
N PRO A 524 8.09 15.80 21.71
CA PRO A 524 7.76 17.19 22.02
C PRO A 524 8.84 18.17 21.54
N HIS A 525 10.10 17.72 21.45
CA HIS A 525 11.19 18.52 20.93
C HIS A 525 11.04 18.78 19.43
N PHE A 526 10.59 17.79 18.67
CA PHE A 526 10.37 17.92 17.23
C PHE A 526 9.20 18.85 16.92
N VAL A 527 8.10 18.71 17.67
CA VAL A 527 6.96 19.64 17.59
C VAL A 527 7.41 21.07 17.87
N LYS A 528 8.16 21.29 18.95
CA LYS A 528 8.71 22.61 19.28
C LYS A 528 9.58 23.19 18.16
N CYS A 529 10.44 22.36 17.54
CA CYS A 529 11.29 22.77 16.42
C CYS A 529 10.44 23.34 15.27
N ILE A 530 9.38 22.65 14.84
CA ILE A 530 8.49 23.11 13.75
C ILE A 530 7.78 24.42 14.15
N ARG A 531 7.28 24.50 15.39
CA ARG A 531 6.54 25.66 15.92
C ARG A 531 7.42 26.89 16.10
N SER A 532 8.74 26.72 16.17
CA SER A 532 9.72 27.82 16.29
C SER A 532 9.87 28.62 14.98
N TRP A 533 9.53 28.04 13.83
CA TRP A 533 9.81 28.63 12.52
C TRP A 533 9.05 29.93 12.30
N GLN A 534 9.79 30.93 11.80
CA GLN A 534 9.20 32.22 11.44
C GLN A 534 8.70 32.19 9.99
N PRO A 535 7.66 32.98 9.65
CA PRO A 535 7.24 33.12 8.26
C PRO A 535 8.39 33.59 7.37
N PHE A 536 8.58 32.92 6.22
CA PHE A 536 9.63 33.23 5.25
C PHE A 536 11.09 33.14 5.76
N SER A 537 11.37 32.47 6.88
CA SER A 537 12.76 32.22 7.34
C SER A 537 13.42 31.00 6.71
N LEU A 538 12.63 30.13 6.08
CA LEU A 538 13.09 28.86 5.51
C LEU A 538 13.50 29.02 4.04
N THR A 539 14.46 28.19 3.62
CA THR A 539 15.17 28.25 2.35
C THR A 539 14.58 27.26 1.34
N TYR A 540 14.26 26.06 1.80
CA TYR A 540 13.79 24.94 1.00
C TYR A 540 12.28 24.69 1.20
N ILE A 541 11.79 24.77 2.44
CA ILE A 541 10.38 24.55 2.77
C ILE A 541 9.56 25.79 2.37
N SER A 542 8.55 25.59 1.52
CA SER A 542 7.67 26.68 1.08
C SER A 542 6.76 27.17 2.21
N GLU A 543 6.27 28.42 2.12
CA GLU A 543 5.37 28.97 3.15
C GLU A 543 4.03 28.20 3.26
N GLU A 544 3.49 27.71 2.13
CA GLU A 544 2.29 26.86 2.13
C GLU A 544 2.57 25.53 2.87
N GLU A 545 3.74 24.94 2.62
CA GLU A 545 4.16 23.75 3.33
C GLU A 545 4.38 24.02 4.81
N ARG A 546 5.09 25.09 5.18
CA ARG A 546 5.30 25.51 6.58
C ARG A 546 3.99 25.65 7.34
N ILE A 547 2.97 26.29 6.76
CA ILE A 547 1.64 26.43 7.39
C ILE A 547 0.99 25.06 7.61
N SER A 548 1.10 24.15 6.65
CA SER A 548 0.60 22.77 6.79
C SER A 548 1.33 22.00 7.90
N LEU A 549 2.66 22.15 8.00
CA LEU A 549 3.47 21.53 9.06
C LEU A 549 3.13 22.10 10.44
N ASP A 550 2.93 23.41 10.51
CA ASP A 550 2.53 24.11 11.73
C ASP A 550 1.16 23.62 12.24
N HIS A 551 0.20 23.38 11.33
CA HIS A 551 -1.09 22.82 11.68
C HIS A 551 -0.98 21.39 12.24
N ALA A 552 -0.21 20.51 11.60
CA ALA A 552 0.03 19.15 12.10
C ALA A 552 0.77 19.16 13.45
N ALA A 553 1.73 20.07 13.64
CA ALA A 553 2.43 20.27 14.90
C ALA A 553 1.51 20.77 16.01
N ALA A 554 0.57 21.68 15.71
CA ALA A 554 -0.42 22.15 16.69
C ALA A 554 -1.32 21.01 17.19
N VAL A 555 -1.75 20.10 16.31
CA VAL A 555 -2.51 18.90 16.71
C VAL A 555 -1.71 18.02 17.67
N ALA A 556 -0.40 17.89 17.46
CA ALA A 556 0.47 17.13 18.35
C ALA A 556 0.74 17.83 19.69
N GLU A 557 0.95 19.15 19.69
CA GLU A 557 1.18 19.98 20.88
C GLU A 557 -0.03 19.94 21.84
N ASP A 558 -1.24 20.02 21.30
CA ASP A 558 -2.49 19.97 22.06
C ASP A 558 -2.89 18.53 22.49
N GLY A 559 -2.16 17.52 22.01
CA GLY A 559 -2.29 16.12 22.42
C GLY A 559 -3.60 15.44 22.00
N LEU A 560 -4.07 14.51 22.84
CA LEU A 560 -5.18 13.60 22.51
C LEU A 560 -6.52 14.31 22.19
N SER A 561 -6.81 15.42 22.86
CA SER A 561 -8.05 16.18 22.64
C SER A 561 -8.12 16.73 21.21
N SER A 562 -7.10 17.46 20.77
CA SER A 562 -7.01 18.02 19.41
C SER A 562 -6.92 16.93 18.33
N ALA A 563 -6.23 15.81 18.62
CA ALA A 563 -6.21 14.66 17.72
C ALA A 563 -7.63 14.09 17.48
N ILE A 564 -8.46 13.97 18.53
CA ILE A 564 -9.85 13.52 18.40
C ILE A 564 -10.71 14.54 17.67
N GLU A 565 -10.53 15.84 17.94
CA GLU A 565 -11.23 16.90 17.20
C GLU A 565 -10.90 16.87 15.71
N GLU A 566 -9.62 16.81 15.33
CA GLU A 566 -9.17 16.73 13.93
C GLU A 566 -9.74 15.49 13.24
N PHE A 567 -9.75 14.36 13.93
CA PHE A 567 -10.36 13.12 13.44
C PHE A 567 -11.88 13.27 13.21
N ALA A 568 -12.56 14.02 14.09
CA ALA A 568 -14.00 14.26 14.03
C ALA A 568 -14.43 15.34 13.01
N LYS A 569 -13.54 16.28 12.65
CA LYS A 569 -13.85 17.36 11.69
C LYS A 569 -14.39 16.78 10.38
N SER A 570 -15.61 17.18 10.01
CA SER A 570 -16.24 16.82 8.73
C SER A 570 -16.10 17.97 7.74
N ASN A 571 -15.41 17.75 6.63
CA ASN A 571 -15.27 18.75 5.58
C ASN A 571 -16.10 18.35 4.36
N SER A 572 -16.72 19.34 3.72
CA SER A 572 -17.42 19.17 2.45
C SER A 572 -16.49 19.14 1.23
N SER A 573 -15.18 19.39 1.42
CA SER A 573 -14.14 19.44 0.39
C SER A 573 -13.36 18.12 0.34
N PRO A 574 -12.83 17.70 -0.84
CA PRO A 574 -11.85 16.62 -0.92
C PRO A 574 -10.65 16.86 0.00
N LEU A 575 -10.04 15.77 0.46
CA LEU A 575 -8.85 15.77 1.32
C LEU A 575 -7.67 16.40 0.59
N ASN A 576 -7.15 17.53 1.09
CA ASN A 576 -5.90 18.13 0.63
C ASN A 576 -4.71 17.56 1.42
N MET A 577 -3.49 17.82 0.94
CA MET A 577 -2.24 17.38 1.60
C MET A 577 -2.16 17.81 3.07
N ASP A 578 -2.60 19.03 3.36
CA ASP A 578 -2.59 19.58 4.72
C ASP A 578 -3.42 18.76 5.70
N ARG A 579 -4.69 18.51 5.37
CA ARG A 579 -5.55 17.68 6.21
C ARG A 579 -5.09 16.23 6.28
N VAL A 580 -4.54 15.68 5.19
CA VAL A 580 -4.00 14.31 5.20
C VAL A 580 -2.85 14.20 6.21
N ARG A 581 -1.91 15.16 6.23
CA ARG A 581 -0.82 15.19 7.21
C ARG A 581 -1.33 15.29 8.64
N ALA A 582 -2.23 16.24 8.91
CA ALA A 582 -2.83 16.41 10.24
C ALA A 582 -3.58 15.16 10.72
N LEU A 583 -4.34 14.49 9.83
CA LEU A 583 -5.03 13.24 10.14
C LEU A 583 -4.06 12.09 10.43
N ARG A 584 -2.96 11.96 9.69
CA ARG A 584 -1.95 10.93 9.95
C ARG A 584 -1.30 11.12 11.32
N VAL A 585 -1.02 12.36 11.73
CA VAL A 585 -0.53 12.70 13.08
C VAL A 585 -1.59 12.38 14.14
N ALA A 586 -2.85 12.79 13.93
CA ALA A 586 -3.94 12.49 14.84
C ALA A 586 -4.13 10.98 15.08
N ILE A 587 -4.07 10.16 14.02
CA ILE A 587 -4.17 8.70 14.13
C ILE A 587 -3.03 8.12 14.95
N VAL A 588 -1.79 8.59 14.74
CA VAL A 588 -0.63 8.11 15.50
C VAL A 588 -0.73 8.51 16.97
N ILE A 589 -1.20 9.71 17.31
CA ILE A 589 -1.43 10.12 18.70
C ILE A 589 -2.48 9.22 19.36
N ILE A 590 -3.58 8.94 18.66
CA ILE A 590 -4.64 8.03 19.16
C ILE A 590 -4.07 6.62 19.39
N GLN A 591 -3.29 6.09 18.44
CA GLN A 591 -2.63 4.77 18.55
C GLN A 591 -1.63 4.74 19.71
N HIS A 592 -0.82 5.78 19.88
CA HIS A 592 0.15 5.86 20.97
C HIS A 592 -0.52 5.81 22.34
N HIS A 593 -1.61 6.55 22.54
CA HIS A 593 -2.36 6.50 23.80
C HIS A 593 -3.09 5.17 24.00
N VAL A 594 -3.56 4.54 22.92
CA VAL A 594 -4.15 3.19 22.96
C VAL A 594 -3.15 2.14 23.45
N ASP A 595 -1.89 2.23 23.04
CA ASP A 595 -0.84 1.27 23.43
C ASP A 595 -0.43 1.41 24.91
N GLU A 596 -0.86 2.46 25.61
CA GLU A 596 -0.61 2.64 27.06
C GLU A 596 -1.55 1.77 27.93
N GLU A 597 -1.10 1.43 29.14
CA GLU A 597 -1.93 0.68 30.10
C GLU A 597 -3.22 1.45 30.43
N SER A 598 -4.38 0.85 30.12
CA SER A 598 -5.72 1.45 30.24
C SER A 598 -6.04 2.63 29.30
N GLY A 599 -5.21 2.83 28.27
CA GLY A 599 -5.32 3.87 27.25
C GLY A 599 -6.65 3.91 26.51
N ASP A 600 -7.23 2.74 26.21
CA ASP A 600 -8.51 2.58 25.53
C ASP A 600 -9.63 3.41 26.19
N LEU A 601 -9.69 3.38 27.52
CA LEU A 601 -10.69 4.09 28.30
C LEU A 601 -10.44 5.60 28.25
N GLN A 602 -9.18 6.03 28.27
CA GLN A 602 -8.80 7.44 28.20
C GLN A 602 -9.17 8.05 26.85
N VAL A 603 -8.94 7.34 25.74
CA VAL A 603 -9.34 7.78 24.40
C VAL A 603 -10.86 7.94 24.30
N LEU A 604 -11.62 6.96 24.80
CA LEU A 604 -13.09 7.02 24.79
C LEU A 604 -13.63 8.14 25.71
N GLN A 605 -13.06 8.31 26.90
CA GLN A 605 -13.44 9.39 27.82
C GLN A 605 -13.14 10.77 27.25
N THR A 606 -11.99 10.93 26.60
CA THR A 606 -11.60 12.20 25.97
C THR A 606 -12.53 12.50 24.79
N GLY A 607 -12.83 11.51 23.94
CA GLY A 607 -13.81 11.67 22.87
C GLY A 607 -15.20 12.06 23.38
N TRP A 608 -15.65 11.49 24.50
CA TRP A 608 -16.89 11.91 25.13
C TRP A 608 -16.87 13.35 25.64
N LYS A 609 -15.75 13.81 26.21
CA LYS A 609 -15.59 15.22 26.64
C LYS A 609 -15.66 16.18 25.46
N GLU A 610 -15.06 15.81 24.33
CA GLU A 610 -15.09 16.61 23.10
C GLU A 610 -16.38 16.46 22.27
N ASN A 611 -17.42 15.83 22.82
CA ASN A 611 -18.70 15.55 22.13
C ASN A 611 -18.54 14.74 20.83
N VAL A 612 -17.47 13.97 20.70
CA VAL A 612 -17.22 13.07 19.57
C VAL A 612 -17.74 11.68 19.93
N TYR A 613 -18.89 11.32 19.35
CA TYR A 613 -19.50 10.00 19.52
C TYR A 613 -19.19 9.11 18.32
N GLY A 614 -18.76 7.86 18.59
CA GLY A 614 -18.61 6.85 17.55
C GLY A 614 -17.35 6.98 16.69
N LEU A 615 -16.17 7.08 17.31
CA LEU A 615 -14.86 7.11 16.65
C LEU A 615 -14.70 6.05 15.55
N PHE A 616 -15.17 4.82 15.80
CA PHE A 616 -15.18 3.75 14.81
C PHE A 616 -15.95 4.12 13.52
N PHE A 617 -17.14 4.71 13.63
CA PHE A 617 -17.93 5.10 12.46
C PHE A 617 -17.28 6.28 11.72
N ARG A 618 -16.65 7.20 12.45
CA ARG A 618 -15.88 8.29 11.85
C ARG A 618 -14.66 7.77 11.07
N ALA A 619 -13.97 6.76 11.60
CA ALA A 619 -12.88 6.09 10.91
C ALA A 619 -13.35 5.50 9.57
N ILE A 620 -14.54 4.88 9.54
CA ILE A 620 -15.14 4.36 8.29
C ILE A 620 -15.50 5.48 7.32
N ASP A 621 -16.02 6.61 7.79
CA ASP A 621 -16.31 7.76 6.93
C ASP A 621 -15.03 8.36 6.32
N LEU A 622 -13.96 8.45 7.10
CA LEU A 622 -12.65 8.87 6.59
C LEU A 622 -12.08 7.86 5.58
N ALA A 623 -12.25 6.56 5.83
CA ALA A 623 -11.79 5.51 4.91
C ALA A 623 -12.54 5.61 3.56
N PHE A 624 -13.82 6.01 3.61
CA PHE A 624 -14.58 6.34 2.41
C PHE A 624 -14.02 7.57 1.70
N GLU A 625 -13.75 8.68 2.40
CA GLU A 625 -13.15 9.89 1.82
C GLU A 625 -11.80 9.56 1.12
N VAL A 626 -10.94 8.76 1.77
CA VAL A 626 -9.64 8.34 1.23
C VAL A 626 -9.78 7.40 0.04
N ALA A 627 -10.66 6.39 0.12
CA ALA A 627 -10.91 5.46 -0.99
C ALA A 627 -11.44 6.19 -2.24
N GLN A 628 -12.30 7.19 -2.07
CA GLN A 628 -12.74 8.03 -3.19
C GLN A 628 -11.59 8.89 -3.74
N GLY A 629 -10.76 9.47 -2.86
CA GLY A 629 -9.56 10.21 -3.25
C GLY A 629 -8.63 9.36 -4.12
N LEU A 630 -8.31 8.14 -3.69
CA LEU A 630 -7.52 7.18 -4.47
C LEU A 630 -8.20 6.84 -5.80
N LYS A 631 -9.48 6.52 -5.80
CA LYS A 631 -10.23 6.21 -7.04
C LYS A 631 -10.15 7.34 -8.06
N THR A 632 -10.22 8.60 -7.64
CA THR A 632 -10.12 9.75 -8.55
C THR A 632 -8.77 9.88 -9.23
N GLN A 633 -7.68 9.41 -8.60
CA GLN A 633 -6.33 9.41 -9.20
C GLN A 633 -6.19 8.38 -10.33
N PHE A 634 -7.02 7.32 -10.32
CA PHE A 634 -7.00 6.25 -11.32
C PHE A 634 -8.19 6.29 -12.29
N ALA A 635 -8.99 7.36 -12.27
CA ALA A 635 -10.13 7.50 -13.16
C ALA A 635 -9.68 7.65 -14.63
N LEU A 636 -10.36 6.95 -15.54
CA LEU A 636 -10.06 6.93 -16.99
C LEU A 636 -10.30 8.27 -17.72
N SER A 637 -10.83 9.30 -17.04
CA SER A 637 -10.87 10.67 -17.58
C SER A 637 -9.46 11.25 -17.68
N VAL A 638 -9.18 12.16 -18.64
CA VAL A 638 -7.89 12.86 -18.79
C VAL A 638 -7.36 13.21 -17.38
N PRO A 639 -6.39 12.46 -16.87
CA PRO A 639 -6.07 12.56 -15.46
C PRO A 639 -5.39 13.90 -15.25
N PRO A 640 -5.72 14.65 -14.18
CA PRO A 640 -4.82 15.69 -13.74
C PRO A 640 -3.44 15.06 -13.51
N PRO A 641 -2.34 15.80 -13.71
CA PRO A 641 -1.00 15.32 -13.40
C PRO A 641 -0.99 14.74 -11.98
N ILE A 642 -0.73 13.44 -11.85
CA ILE A 642 -0.73 12.74 -10.57
C ILE A 642 0.34 13.40 -9.69
N GLU A 643 -0.11 14.09 -8.64
CA GLU A 643 0.78 14.57 -7.59
C GLU A 643 1.28 13.33 -6.82
N LYS A 644 2.45 12.80 -7.24
CA LYS A 644 3.03 11.57 -6.70
C LYS A 644 3.12 11.58 -5.17
N GLY A 645 3.39 12.74 -4.57
CA GLY A 645 3.41 12.92 -3.12
C GLY A 645 2.05 12.69 -2.45
N LEU A 646 0.95 13.16 -3.04
CA LEU A 646 -0.39 12.97 -2.49
C LEU A 646 -0.85 11.51 -2.57
N LEU A 647 -0.51 10.82 -3.66
CA LEU A 647 -0.82 9.39 -3.81
C LEU A 647 -0.15 8.55 -2.71
N GLU A 648 1.14 8.78 -2.43
CA GLU A 648 1.85 8.11 -1.34
C GLU A 648 1.17 8.33 0.01
N GLN A 649 0.80 9.58 0.30
CA GLN A 649 0.17 9.95 1.57
C GLN A 649 -1.23 9.32 1.73
N TYR A 650 -2.02 9.19 0.66
CA TYR A 650 -3.30 8.47 0.74
C TYR A 650 -3.13 6.97 1.01
N LEU A 651 -2.10 6.34 0.43
CA LEU A 651 -1.82 4.92 0.66
C LEU A 651 -1.38 4.69 2.12
N LEU A 652 -0.49 5.53 2.64
CA LEU A 652 -0.06 5.48 4.05
C LEU A 652 -1.21 5.78 5.02
N LEU A 653 -2.04 6.78 4.73
CA LEU A 653 -3.24 7.07 5.52
C LEU A 653 -4.23 5.90 5.49
N SER A 654 -4.39 5.23 4.35
CA SER A 654 -5.24 4.04 4.23
C SER A 654 -4.77 2.91 5.14
N ASP A 655 -3.47 2.59 5.11
CA ASP A 655 -2.87 1.60 6.01
C ASP A 655 -3.13 1.94 7.50
N GLN A 656 -2.77 3.15 7.91
CA GLN A 656 -2.91 3.60 9.30
C GLN A 656 -4.37 3.58 9.78
N LEU A 657 -5.29 4.07 8.93
CA LEU A 657 -6.72 4.12 9.26
C LEU A 657 -7.34 2.73 9.31
N LEU A 658 -6.95 1.81 8.42
CA LEU A 658 -7.43 0.43 8.46
C LEU A 658 -6.93 -0.31 9.70
N ARG A 659 -5.66 -0.11 10.12
CA ARG A 659 -5.16 -0.64 11.41
C ARG A 659 -5.97 -0.12 12.60
N LEU A 660 -6.25 1.18 12.62
CA LEU A 660 -7.10 1.78 13.66
C LEU A 660 -8.52 1.19 13.65
N ILE A 661 -9.12 0.98 12.46
CA ILE A 661 -10.44 0.34 12.35
C ILE A 661 -10.41 -1.10 12.88
N ALA A 662 -9.38 -1.88 12.55
CA ALA A 662 -9.21 -3.24 13.04
C ALA A 662 -9.09 -3.28 14.57
N TYR A 663 -8.35 -2.34 15.14
CA TYR A 663 -8.21 -2.19 16.59
C TYR A 663 -9.51 -1.75 17.28
N LEU A 664 -10.27 -0.80 16.69
CA LEU A 664 -11.52 -0.30 17.26
C LEU A 664 -12.72 -1.25 17.08
N GLU A 665 -12.63 -2.24 16.19
CA GLU A 665 -13.70 -3.19 15.86
C GLU A 665 -14.31 -3.89 17.09
N PRO A 666 -13.53 -4.44 18.03
CA PRO A 666 -14.07 -5.19 19.17
C PRO A 666 -14.93 -4.32 20.11
N PHE A 667 -14.72 -3.01 20.10
CA PHE A 667 -15.41 -2.06 20.96
C PHE A 667 -16.68 -1.45 20.32
N ALA A 668 -16.92 -1.72 19.02
CA ALA A 668 -18.00 -1.11 18.25
C ALA A 668 -19.17 -2.06 17.99
N VAL A 669 -20.41 -1.54 18.11
CA VAL A 669 -21.61 -2.27 17.67
C VAL A 669 -21.78 -2.10 16.16
N THR A 670 -21.23 -3.03 15.38
CA THR A 670 -21.29 -2.98 13.91
C THR A 670 -22.60 -3.54 13.36
N THR A 671 -23.24 -2.78 12.46
CA THR A 671 -24.40 -3.27 11.71
C THR A 671 -23.97 -3.93 10.40
N THR A 672 -24.79 -4.83 9.85
CA THR A 672 -24.57 -5.41 8.51
C THR A 672 -24.34 -4.33 7.45
N ARG A 673 -25.06 -3.20 7.50
CA ARG A 673 -24.90 -2.09 6.55
C ARG A 673 -23.50 -1.44 6.67
N THR A 674 -23.03 -1.26 7.89
CA THR A 674 -21.70 -0.69 8.18
C THR A 674 -20.60 -1.61 7.66
N ILE A 675 -20.70 -2.92 7.91
CA ILE A 675 -19.74 -3.92 7.42
C ILE A 675 -19.69 -3.89 5.88
N ARG A 676 -20.84 -3.90 5.20
CA ARG A 676 -20.88 -3.79 3.72
C ARG A 676 -20.17 -2.54 3.21
N ARG A 677 -20.45 -1.40 3.83
CA ARG A 677 -19.82 -0.12 3.43
C ARG A 677 -18.31 -0.16 3.62
N LEU A 678 -17.83 -0.74 4.73
CA LEU A 678 -16.41 -0.88 5.03
C LEU A 678 -15.73 -1.84 4.03
N VAL A 679 -16.32 -3.00 3.76
CA VAL A 679 -15.81 -3.96 2.76
C VAL A 679 -15.73 -3.31 1.38
N ASP A 680 -16.72 -2.50 0.99
CA ASP A 680 -16.69 -1.73 -0.24
C ASP A 680 -15.50 -0.75 -0.29
N GLN A 681 -15.14 -0.12 0.83
CA GLN A 681 -14.00 0.81 0.88
C GLN A 681 -12.67 0.06 0.85
N ILE A 682 -12.56 -1.03 1.62
CA ILE A 682 -11.35 -1.86 1.63
C ILE A 682 -11.09 -2.42 0.23
N TYR A 683 -12.15 -2.87 -0.46
CA TYR A 683 -12.05 -3.32 -1.84
C TYR A 683 -11.51 -2.22 -2.77
N LEU A 684 -12.05 -0.99 -2.69
CA LEU A 684 -11.57 0.14 -3.50
C LEU A 684 -10.11 0.52 -3.21
N ILE A 685 -9.68 0.46 -1.94
CA ILE A 685 -8.28 0.70 -1.56
C ILE A 685 -7.40 -0.43 -2.12
N PHE A 686 -7.83 -1.69 -1.99
CA PHE A 686 -7.13 -2.86 -2.51
C PHE A 686 -6.98 -2.84 -4.04
N THR A 687 -8.02 -2.44 -4.77
CA THR A 687 -7.92 -2.32 -6.22
C THR A 687 -6.95 -1.21 -6.62
N SER A 688 -6.99 -0.07 -5.90
CA SER A 688 -6.08 1.06 -6.12
C SER A 688 -4.62 0.70 -5.82
N THR A 689 -4.35 -0.05 -4.75
CA THR A 689 -2.99 -0.50 -4.40
C THR A 689 -2.46 -1.49 -5.44
N ASP A 690 -3.30 -2.42 -5.89
CA ASP A 690 -2.93 -3.39 -6.91
C ASP A 690 -2.62 -2.72 -8.27
N MET A 691 -3.37 -1.68 -8.66
CA MET A 691 -3.05 -0.85 -9.83
C MET A 691 -1.67 -0.20 -9.75
N VAL A 692 -1.30 0.31 -8.57
CA VAL A 692 0.03 0.90 -8.33
C VAL A 692 1.12 -0.16 -8.43
N LEU A 693 0.93 -1.32 -7.81
CA LEU A 693 1.90 -2.41 -7.81
C LEU A 693 2.12 -3.03 -9.20
N CYS A 694 1.10 -3.01 -10.06
CA CYS A 694 1.22 -3.47 -11.44
C CYS A 694 1.96 -2.47 -12.36
N ASN A 695 2.15 -1.23 -11.92
CA ASN A 695 2.82 -0.19 -12.72
C ASN A 695 4.21 0.13 -12.15
N LEU A 696 5.24 -0.36 -12.83
CA LEU A 696 6.65 -0.19 -12.45
C LEU A 696 7.17 1.26 -12.56
N SER A 697 6.36 2.21 -13.04
CA SER A 697 6.76 3.61 -13.28
C SER A 697 6.69 4.51 -12.02
N TYR A 698 6.20 3.98 -10.90
CA TYR A 698 6.06 4.74 -9.66
C TYR A 698 7.33 4.74 -8.81
N SER A 699 7.42 5.71 -7.90
CA SER A 699 8.51 5.80 -6.92
C SER A 699 8.57 4.53 -6.06
N PRO A 700 9.77 4.05 -5.65
CA PRO A 700 9.91 2.98 -4.67
C PRO A 700 9.11 3.22 -3.37
N SER A 701 8.98 4.48 -2.95
CA SER A 701 8.20 4.87 -1.76
C SER A 701 6.70 4.58 -1.92
N VAL A 702 6.13 4.96 -3.07
CA VAL A 702 4.73 4.71 -3.44
C VAL A 702 4.47 3.20 -3.55
N TYR A 703 5.40 2.45 -4.14
CA TYR A 703 5.32 0.99 -4.23
C TYR A 703 5.28 0.33 -2.84
N ALA A 704 6.18 0.74 -1.93
CA ALA A 704 6.23 0.23 -0.57
C ALA A 704 4.94 0.55 0.21
N ALA A 705 4.43 1.78 0.10
CA ALA A 705 3.17 2.20 0.72
C ALA A 705 1.98 1.39 0.18
N ALA A 706 1.92 1.15 -1.13
CA ALA A 706 0.89 0.33 -1.75
C ALA A 706 0.92 -1.12 -1.26
N ARG A 707 2.12 -1.70 -1.11
CA ARG A 707 2.29 -3.07 -0.59
C ARG A 707 1.76 -3.19 0.85
N ARG A 708 2.14 -2.27 1.73
CA ARG A 708 1.66 -2.23 3.12
C ARG A 708 0.13 -2.09 3.18
N ALA A 709 -0.43 -1.10 2.47
CA ALA A 709 -1.88 -0.91 2.42
C ALA A 709 -2.63 -2.13 1.86
N LYS A 710 -2.08 -2.82 0.84
CA LYS A 710 -2.65 -4.07 0.28
C LYS A 710 -2.68 -5.19 1.33
N GLN A 711 -1.60 -5.39 2.08
CA GLN A 711 -1.51 -6.39 3.15
C GLN A 711 -2.50 -6.09 4.28
N THR A 712 -2.57 -4.83 4.72
CA THR A 712 -3.49 -4.37 5.77
C THR A 712 -4.95 -4.55 5.35
N CYS A 713 -5.30 -4.31 4.08
CA CYS A 713 -6.65 -4.60 3.55
C CYS A 713 -7.03 -6.08 3.78
N SER A 714 -6.14 -7.01 3.42
CA SER A 714 -6.38 -8.45 3.62
C SER A 714 -6.49 -8.81 5.11
N GLN A 715 -5.62 -8.25 5.96
CA GLN A 715 -5.64 -8.50 7.41
C GLN A 715 -6.94 -7.99 8.06
N VAL A 716 -7.38 -6.78 7.73
CA VAL A 716 -8.61 -6.21 8.30
C VAL A 716 -9.84 -7.00 7.85
N LEU A 717 -9.90 -7.45 6.59
CA LEU A 717 -10.99 -8.31 6.13
C LEU A 717 -11.01 -9.67 6.86
N ARG A 718 -9.84 -10.24 7.21
CA ARG A 718 -9.77 -11.44 8.06
C ARG A 718 -10.31 -11.18 9.45
N ILE A 719 -9.91 -10.09 10.10
CA ILE A 719 -10.39 -9.70 11.44
C ILE A 719 -11.92 -9.53 11.43
N LEU A 720 -12.46 -8.83 10.44
CA LEU A 720 -13.91 -8.64 10.26
C LEU A 720 -14.67 -9.96 10.02
N SER A 721 -14.00 -10.94 9.41
CA SER A 721 -14.58 -12.25 9.12
C SER A 721 -14.51 -13.22 10.31
N ALA A 722 -13.49 -13.09 11.18
CA ALA A 722 -13.24 -13.95 12.33
C ALA A 722 -13.97 -13.53 13.62
N SER A 723 -14.35 -12.24 13.75
CA SER A 723 -14.97 -11.69 14.97
C SER A 723 -16.33 -12.37 15.27
N SER A 724 -16.33 -13.29 16.26
CA SER A 724 -17.44 -14.20 16.61
C SER A 724 -18.34 -13.69 17.74
N THR A 725 -18.31 -12.38 18.05
CA THR A 725 -18.79 -11.84 19.33
C THR A 725 -20.31 -11.80 19.54
N THR A 726 -21.15 -12.27 18.62
CA THR A 726 -22.61 -12.36 18.86
C THR A 726 -23.27 -13.56 18.18
N ASP A 727 -24.17 -14.24 18.91
CA ASP A 727 -25.10 -15.30 18.47
C ASP A 727 -26.16 -14.78 17.47
N SER A 728 -25.76 -14.01 16.46
CA SER A 728 -26.68 -13.57 15.39
C SER A 728 -26.74 -14.62 14.29
N PRO A 729 -27.92 -14.89 13.68
CA PRO A 729 -28.12 -15.94 12.68
C PRO A 729 -27.49 -15.64 11.30
N LYS A 730 -26.76 -14.53 11.14
CA LYS A 730 -26.00 -14.22 9.92
C LYS A 730 -24.54 -14.01 10.29
N THR A 731 -23.71 -15.01 9.99
CA THR A 731 -22.26 -14.96 10.22
C THR A 731 -21.66 -13.74 9.52
N ARG A 732 -20.81 -12.95 10.20
CA ARG A 732 -20.19 -11.74 9.62
C ARG A 732 -19.38 -12.05 8.36
N SER A 733 -18.71 -13.22 8.34
CA SER A 733 -18.08 -13.80 7.16
C SER A 733 -18.99 -13.83 5.94
N THR A 734 -20.26 -14.21 6.11
CA THR A 734 -21.26 -14.23 5.03
C THR A 734 -21.49 -12.85 4.45
N VAL A 735 -21.54 -11.82 5.29
CA VAL A 735 -21.74 -10.44 4.84
C VAL A 735 -20.52 -9.96 4.05
N VAL A 736 -19.31 -10.21 4.54
CA VAL A 736 -18.05 -9.82 3.89
C VAL A 736 -17.93 -10.48 2.53
N LEU A 737 -17.98 -11.81 2.48
CA LEU A 737 -17.81 -12.58 1.25
C LEU A 737 -18.90 -12.27 0.24
N ARG A 738 -20.15 -12.18 0.67
CA ARG A 738 -21.25 -11.82 -0.23
C ARG A 738 -21.08 -10.43 -0.84
N THR A 739 -20.57 -9.48 -0.07
CA THR A 739 -20.34 -8.11 -0.58
C THR A 739 -19.25 -8.11 -1.64
N LEU A 740 -18.15 -8.83 -1.42
CA LEU A 740 -17.06 -8.99 -2.40
C LEU A 740 -17.54 -9.73 -3.67
N LEU A 741 -18.25 -10.85 -3.50
CA LEU A 741 -18.78 -11.63 -4.63
C LEU A 741 -19.85 -10.87 -5.42
N GLN A 742 -20.59 -9.95 -4.81
CA GLN A 742 -21.51 -9.07 -5.54
C GLN A 742 -20.77 -8.06 -6.42
N LYS A 743 -19.51 -7.71 -6.10
CA LYS A 743 -18.70 -6.85 -6.97
C LYS A 743 -18.28 -7.55 -8.25
N SER A 744 -18.20 -8.87 -8.31
CA SER A 744 -17.88 -9.57 -9.57
C SER A 744 -18.99 -9.46 -10.63
N GLN A 745 -20.15 -8.90 -10.27
CA GLN A 745 -21.33 -8.80 -11.13
C GLN A 745 -21.48 -7.42 -11.80
N VAL A 746 -20.78 -6.40 -11.29
CA VAL A 746 -20.86 -5.03 -11.79
C VAL A 746 -19.45 -4.53 -12.05
N PHE A 747 -19.12 -4.36 -13.32
CA PHE A 747 -17.83 -3.87 -13.78
C PHE A 747 -17.89 -2.36 -14.00
N HIS A 748 -17.07 -1.63 -13.25
CA HIS A 748 -16.87 -0.19 -13.44
C HIS A 748 -15.52 0.12 -14.09
N ASP A 749 -14.54 -0.76 -13.89
CA ASP A 749 -13.16 -0.66 -14.35
C ASP A 749 -12.81 -1.92 -15.18
N ASP A 750 -11.53 -2.25 -15.36
CA ASP A 750 -11.11 -3.46 -16.10
C ASP A 750 -11.71 -4.75 -15.45
N PRO A 751 -12.60 -5.48 -16.16
CA PRO A 751 -13.26 -6.65 -15.61
C PRO A 751 -12.29 -7.79 -15.31
N HIS A 752 -11.22 -7.96 -16.09
CA HIS A 752 -10.24 -9.03 -15.86
C HIS A 752 -9.47 -8.77 -14.57
N GLN A 753 -9.02 -7.54 -14.36
CA GLN A 753 -8.30 -7.17 -13.16
C GLN A 753 -9.20 -7.22 -11.91
N GLN A 754 -10.45 -6.77 -12.03
CA GLN A 754 -11.45 -6.87 -10.96
C GLN A 754 -11.71 -8.32 -10.54
N VAL A 755 -11.87 -9.25 -11.49
CA VAL A 755 -12.05 -10.69 -11.17
C VAL A 755 -10.81 -11.25 -10.49
N ARG A 756 -9.61 -10.91 -10.96
CA ARG A 756 -8.34 -11.32 -10.35
C ARG A 756 -8.19 -10.83 -8.90
N GLN A 757 -8.53 -9.58 -8.64
CA GLN A 757 -8.46 -8.97 -7.31
C GLN A 757 -9.47 -9.59 -6.33
N ILE A 758 -10.70 -9.85 -6.79
CA ILE A 758 -11.71 -10.54 -5.98
C ILE A 758 -11.26 -11.96 -5.65
N TYR A 759 -10.66 -12.68 -6.60
CA TYR A 759 -10.08 -14.00 -6.37
C TYR A 759 -8.95 -13.96 -5.32
N GLU A 760 -8.02 -13.00 -5.42
CA GLU A 760 -6.93 -12.84 -4.45
C GLU A 760 -7.46 -12.53 -3.04
N LEU A 761 -8.45 -11.66 -2.92
CA LEU A 761 -9.10 -11.37 -1.63
C LEU A 761 -9.87 -12.57 -1.09
N LEU A 762 -10.58 -13.31 -1.96
CA LEU A 762 -11.36 -14.48 -1.57
C LEU A 762 -10.46 -15.57 -0.99
N THR A 763 -9.37 -15.91 -1.69
CA THR A 763 -8.39 -16.91 -1.23
C THR A 763 -7.75 -16.51 0.11
N CYS A 764 -7.54 -15.22 0.35
CA CYS A 764 -7.05 -14.72 1.64
C CYS A 764 -8.06 -14.86 2.79
N LEU A 765 -9.36 -14.95 2.50
CA LEU A 765 -10.44 -14.96 3.51
C LEU A 765 -10.99 -16.35 3.81
N LEU A 766 -10.62 -17.35 3.01
CA LEU A 766 -10.98 -18.73 3.27
C LEU A 766 -10.18 -19.26 4.48
N PRO A 767 -10.78 -20.12 5.33
CA PRO A 767 -10.06 -20.73 6.43
C PRO A 767 -8.81 -21.48 5.94
N THR A 768 -7.79 -21.51 6.78
CA THR A 768 -6.52 -22.18 6.50
C THR A 768 -6.42 -23.49 7.30
N PRO A 769 -5.62 -24.47 6.87
CA PRO A 769 -5.47 -25.74 7.60
C PRO A 769 -4.89 -25.59 9.01
N SER A 770 -4.36 -24.41 9.36
CA SER A 770 -3.94 -24.05 10.72
C SER A 770 -5.09 -23.69 11.66
N ASP A 771 -6.30 -23.44 11.15
CA ASP A 771 -7.48 -23.13 11.96
C ASP A 771 -8.07 -24.41 12.60
N SER A 772 -8.73 -24.28 13.75
CA SER A 772 -9.28 -25.46 14.45
C SER A 772 -10.42 -26.09 13.65
N SER A 773 -10.43 -27.43 13.53
CA SER A 773 -11.41 -28.18 12.72
C SER A 773 -12.88 -27.90 13.10
N GLU A 774 -13.16 -27.68 14.38
CA GLU A 774 -14.50 -27.29 14.86
C GLU A 774 -14.92 -25.90 14.37
N SER A 775 -14.00 -24.94 14.30
CA SER A 775 -14.29 -23.60 13.79
C SER A 775 -14.55 -23.61 12.28
N VAL A 776 -13.78 -24.42 11.54
CA VAL A 776 -13.90 -24.58 10.09
C VAL A 776 -15.25 -25.21 9.74
N SER A 777 -15.63 -26.34 10.37
CA SER A 777 -16.92 -27.00 10.10
C SER A 777 -18.13 -26.10 10.40
N LYS A 778 -18.08 -25.30 11.47
CA LYS A 778 -19.12 -24.31 11.79
C LYS A 778 -19.16 -23.17 10.77
N TRP A 779 -18.01 -22.72 10.30
CA TRP A 779 -17.93 -21.70 9.25
C TRP A 779 -18.51 -22.23 7.93
N VAL A 780 -18.15 -23.45 7.53
CA VAL A 780 -18.60 -24.11 6.29
C VAL A 780 -20.12 -24.22 6.28
N SER A 781 -20.68 -24.84 7.32
CA SER A 781 -22.14 -25.07 7.42
C SER A 781 -22.98 -23.79 7.50
N SER A 782 -22.43 -22.71 8.07
CA SER A 782 -23.16 -21.43 8.23
C SER A 782 -22.95 -20.44 7.09
N THR A 783 -21.79 -20.45 6.42
CA THR A 783 -21.38 -19.40 5.48
C THR A 783 -21.56 -19.83 4.03
N LEU A 784 -21.07 -21.02 3.66
CA LEU A 784 -21.01 -21.46 2.26
C LEU A 784 -22.40 -21.59 1.60
N PRO A 785 -23.42 -22.19 2.24
CA PRO A 785 -24.76 -22.31 1.63
C PRO A 785 -25.39 -20.96 1.25
N ILE A 786 -25.07 -19.89 1.98
CA ILE A 786 -25.66 -18.57 1.76
C ILE A 786 -24.98 -17.81 0.61
N ILE A 787 -23.69 -18.07 0.37
CA ILE A 787 -22.90 -17.40 -0.67
C ILE A 787 -22.80 -18.19 -1.98
N LEU A 788 -23.22 -19.45 -1.99
CA LEU A 788 -23.09 -20.39 -3.11
C LEU A 788 -23.50 -19.80 -4.47
N GLY A 789 -24.66 -19.13 -4.54
CA GLY A 789 -25.15 -18.54 -5.80
C GLY A 789 -24.39 -17.29 -6.25
N ASP A 790 -23.76 -16.56 -5.33
CA ASP A 790 -22.88 -15.44 -5.67
C ASP A 790 -21.47 -15.96 -6.03
N LEU A 791 -21.02 -17.07 -5.42
CA LEU A 791 -19.79 -17.79 -5.73
C LEU A 791 -19.82 -18.45 -7.11
N GLU A 792 -20.96 -19.05 -7.48
CA GLU A 792 -21.19 -19.65 -8.80
C GLU A 792 -20.85 -18.68 -9.93
N ARG A 793 -21.30 -17.42 -9.80
CA ARG A 793 -21.04 -16.37 -10.79
C ARG A 793 -19.55 -16.01 -10.90
N LEU A 794 -18.83 -15.99 -9.77
CA LEU A 794 -17.39 -15.77 -9.79
C LEU A 794 -16.66 -16.93 -10.48
N LEU A 795 -17.04 -18.18 -10.17
CA LEU A 795 -16.42 -19.38 -10.77
C LEU A 795 -16.53 -19.38 -12.30
N TYR A 796 -17.60 -18.83 -12.88
CA TYR A 796 -17.72 -18.67 -14.34
C TYR A 796 -16.94 -17.50 -14.92
N ALA A 797 -16.58 -16.51 -14.11
CA ALA A 797 -15.74 -15.39 -14.54
C ALA A 797 -14.24 -15.73 -14.50
N LEU A 798 -13.85 -16.75 -13.73
CA LEU A 798 -12.46 -17.18 -13.58
C LEU A 798 -11.95 -17.94 -14.81
N ASP A 799 -10.65 -17.84 -15.03
CA ASP A 799 -9.92 -18.73 -15.93
C ASP A 799 -9.89 -20.17 -15.38
N VAL A 800 -9.66 -21.15 -16.28
CA VAL A 800 -9.76 -22.58 -15.95
C VAL A 800 -8.82 -22.97 -14.80
N ASP A 801 -7.58 -22.47 -14.81
CA ASP A 801 -6.59 -22.83 -13.79
C ASP A 801 -6.99 -22.28 -12.41
N ARG A 802 -7.31 -20.98 -12.29
CA ARG A 802 -7.78 -20.39 -11.02
C ARG A 802 -9.10 -20.98 -10.52
N LYS A 803 -10.00 -21.34 -11.44
CA LYS A 803 -11.27 -21.99 -11.11
C LYS A 803 -11.04 -23.36 -10.48
N CYS A 804 -10.16 -24.18 -11.07
CA CYS A 804 -9.78 -25.47 -10.52
C CYS A 804 -9.10 -25.32 -9.15
N GLU A 805 -8.14 -24.39 -8.99
CA GLU A 805 -7.48 -24.12 -7.71
C GLU A 805 -8.45 -23.71 -6.60
N LEU A 806 -9.38 -22.79 -6.89
CA LEU A 806 -10.39 -22.37 -5.92
C LEU A 806 -11.32 -23.51 -5.56
N MET A 807 -11.72 -24.33 -6.54
CA MET A 807 -12.58 -25.48 -6.31
C MET A 807 -11.89 -26.53 -5.43
N SER A 808 -10.62 -26.84 -5.70
CA SER A 808 -9.80 -27.72 -4.86
C SER A 808 -9.78 -27.25 -3.41
N LEU A 809 -9.50 -25.96 -3.20
CA LEU A 809 -9.48 -25.36 -1.86
C LEU A 809 -10.85 -25.48 -1.17
N LEU A 810 -11.95 -25.22 -1.89
CA LEU A 810 -13.30 -25.30 -1.34
C LEU A 810 -13.73 -26.73 -1.00
N ILE A 811 -13.32 -27.71 -1.80
CA ILE A 811 -13.61 -29.13 -1.55
C ILE A 811 -12.84 -29.61 -0.32
N THR A 812 -11.55 -29.26 -0.20
CA THR A 812 -10.75 -29.58 0.99
C THR A 812 -11.33 -28.94 2.24
N LEU A 813 -11.88 -27.73 2.13
CA LEU A 813 -12.56 -27.06 3.24
C LEU A 813 -13.90 -27.69 3.61
N ASP A 814 -14.64 -28.22 2.63
CA ASP A 814 -15.95 -28.85 2.85
C ASP A 814 -15.85 -30.17 3.61
N ASP A 815 -14.78 -30.94 3.38
CA ASP A 815 -14.56 -32.27 3.96
C ASP A 815 -15.78 -33.20 3.85
N GLY A 816 -16.55 -33.06 2.75
CA GLY A 816 -17.76 -33.84 2.47
C GLY A 816 -19.01 -33.46 3.29
N VAL A 817 -19.04 -32.28 3.93
CA VAL A 817 -20.21 -31.84 4.72
C VAL A 817 -21.38 -31.37 3.85
N LEU A 818 -21.12 -30.62 2.77
CA LEU A 818 -22.13 -30.06 1.87
C LEU A 818 -22.10 -30.65 0.46
N ASP A 819 -21.19 -31.59 0.20
CA ASP A 819 -20.92 -32.19 -1.11
C ASP A 819 -20.66 -31.14 -2.20
N LEU A 820 -19.84 -30.12 -1.88
CA LEU A 820 -19.57 -29.00 -2.79
C LEU A 820 -18.99 -29.44 -4.15
N GLY A 821 -18.19 -30.51 -4.15
CA GLY A 821 -17.68 -31.12 -5.38
C GLY A 821 -18.80 -31.61 -6.31
N GLN A 822 -19.83 -32.27 -5.74
CA GLN A 822 -21.00 -32.74 -6.49
C GLN A 822 -21.86 -31.59 -7.00
N TRP A 823 -22.10 -30.60 -6.15
CA TRP A 823 -22.83 -29.41 -6.56
C TRP A 823 -22.14 -28.70 -7.74
N PHE A 824 -20.83 -28.48 -7.67
CA PHE A 824 -20.08 -27.78 -8.70
C PHE A 824 -20.11 -28.53 -10.03
N ILE A 825 -19.79 -29.83 -10.03
CA ILE A 825 -19.80 -30.66 -11.24
C ILE A 825 -21.20 -30.65 -11.87
N SER A 826 -22.25 -30.74 -11.06
CA SER A 826 -23.64 -30.63 -11.54
C SER A 826 -23.92 -29.29 -12.22
N GLN A 827 -23.45 -28.17 -11.66
CA GLN A 827 -23.62 -26.86 -12.30
C GLN A 827 -22.80 -26.75 -13.60
N GLU A 828 -21.54 -27.21 -13.63
CA GLU A 828 -20.71 -27.21 -14.84
C GLU A 828 -21.38 -27.97 -15.99
N LEU A 829 -21.91 -29.16 -15.71
CA LEU A 829 -22.62 -29.98 -16.69
C LEU A 829 -23.88 -29.29 -17.19
N LYS A 830 -24.63 -28.64 -16.30
CA LYS A 830 -25.84 -27.89 -16.66
C LYS A 830 -25.54 -26.72 -17.59
N HIS A 831 -24.56 -25.88 -17.26
CA HIS A 831 -24.18 -24.74 -18.11
C HIS A 831 -23.58 -25.20 -19.43
N MET A 832 -22.78 -26.26 -19.41
CA MET A 832 -22.24 -26.89 -20.62
C MET A 832 -23.35 -27.38 -21.56
N SER A 833 -24.40 -28.02 -21.02
CA SER A 833 -25.59 -28.43 -21.79
C SER A 833 -26.36 -27.22 -22.36
N ASP A 834 -26.64 -26.21 -21.53
CA ASP A 834 -27.40 -25.02 -21.97
C ASP A 834 -26.65 -24.23 -23.05
N LEU A 835 -25.33 -24.08 -22.93
CA LEU A 835 -24.50 -23.42 -23.93
C LEU A 835 -24.35 -24.23 -25.21
N SER A 836 -24.25 -25.56 -25.13
CA SER A 836 -24.16 -26.40 -26.34
C SER A 836 -25.46 -26.37 -27.16
N ARG A 837 -26.62 -26.30 -26.51
CA ARG A 837 -27.91 -26.03 -27.18
C ARG A 837 -27.88 -24.68 -27.90
N PHE A 838 -27.30 -23.65 -27.27
CA PHE A 838 -27.16 -22.33 -27.88
C PHE A 838 -26.18 -22.29 -29.07
N VAL A 839 -25.16 -23.16 -29.09
CA VAL A 839 -24.28 -23.32 -30.27
C VAL A 839 -25.05 -23.88 -31.47
N MET A 840 -26.06 -24.72 -31.23
CA MET A 840 -26.94 -25.30 -32.24
C MET A 840 -28.03 -24.32 -32.73
N GLU A 841 -28.59 -23.50 -31.82
CA GLU A 841 -29.65 -22.54 -32.12
C GLU A 841 -29.08 -21.29 -32.83
N GLY A 842 -29.55 -21.01 -34.04
CA GLY A 842 -28.96 -20.04 -34.98
C GLY A 842 -28.95 -18.55 -34.53
N GLN A 843 -28.03 -18.20 -33.63
CA GLN A 843 -27.72 -16.83 -33.22
C GLN A 843 -26.69 -16.15 -34.15
N THR A 844 -26.39 -14.87 -33.90
CA THR A 844 -25.33 -14.13 -34.62
C THR A 844 -23.98 -14.85 -34.51
N GLU A 845 -23.13 -14.72 -35.53
CA GLU A 845 -21.86 -15.47 -35.60
C GLU A 845 -20.94 -15.17 -34.41
N HIS A 846 -20.95 -13.93 -33.90
CA HIS A 846 -20.14 -13.51 -32.75
C HIS A 846 -20.60 -14.17 -31.44
N LEU A 847 -21.90 -14.21 -31.17
CA LEU A 847 -22.44 -14.90 -30.00
C LEU A 847 -22.15 -16.40 -30.06
N ARG A 848 -22.29 -17.00 -31.25
CA ARG A 848 -21.95 -18.41 -31.47
C ARG A 848 -20.47 -18.69 -31.17
N ARG A 849 -19.54 -17.85 -31.62
CA ARG A 849 -18.11 -18.00 -31.31
C ARG A 849 -17.81 -17.88 -29.81
N MET A 850 -18.46 -16.94 -29.12
CA MET A 850 -18.31 -16.79 -27.66
C MET A 850 -18.88 -17.99 -26.90
N SER A 851 -20.03 -18.53 -27.32
CA SER A 851 -20.60 -19.75 -26.74
C SER A 851 -19.72 -20.97 -26.99
N GLN A 852 -19.14 -21.12 -28.19
CA GLN A 852 -18.18 -22.19 -28.49
C GLN A 852 -16.97 -22.12 -27.54
N GLN A 853 -16.40 -20.93 -27.33
CA GLN A 853 -15.31 -20.70 -26.39
C GLN A 853 -15.70 -21.02 -24.94
N ALA A 854 -16.91 -20.64 -24.53
CA ALA A 854 -17.41 -20.93 -23.20
C ALA A 854 -17.58 -22.45 -22.98
N VAL A 855 -18.19 -23.17 -23.93
CA VAL A 855 -18.33 -24.64 -23.87
C VAL A 855 -16.95 -25.30 -23.79
N ASP A 856 -15.97 -24.86 -24.60
CA ASP A 856 -14.62 -25.43 -24.54
C ASP A 856 -13.96 -25.20 -23.18
N ARG A 857 -14.14 -24.04 -22.54
CA ARG A 857 -13.65 -23.78 -21.17
C ARG A 857 -14.28 -24.71 -20.13
N HIS A 858 -15.57 -25.02 -20.24
CA HIS A 858 -16.22 -26.00 -19.36
C HIS A 858 -15.63 -27.40 -19.57
N ILE A 859 -15.42 -27.81 -20.82
CA ILE A 859 -14.74 -29.08 -21.15
C ILE A 859 -13.32 -29.10 -20.58
N GLN A 860 -12.54 -28.03 -20.75
CA GLN A 860 -11.18 -27.92 -20.18
C GLN A 860 -11.19 -28.04 -18.65
N THR A 861 -12.19 -27.43 -17.99
CA THR A 861 -12.37 -27.55 -16.54
C THR A 861 -12.57 -29.01 -16.15
N ILE A 862 -13.53 -29.71 -16.76
CA ILE A 862 -13.78 -31.13 -16.49
C ILE A 862 -12.53 -31.99 -16.75
N VAL A 863 -11.84 -31.76 -17.87
CA VAL A 863 -10.59 -32.46 -18.22
C VAL A 863 -9.51 -32.26 -17.14
N ARG A 864 -9.33 -31.03 -16.65
CA ARG A 864 -8.35 -30.72 -15.60
C ARG A 864 -8.68 -31.42 -14.29
N LEU A 865 -9.96 -31.54 -13.94
CA LEU A 865 -10.40 -32.22 -12.73
C LEU A 865 -10.26 -33.74 -12.79
N ILE A 866 -10.41 -34.34 -13.97
CA ILE A 866 -10.24 -35.79 -14.20
C ILE A 866 -8.76 -36.16 -14.42
N SER A 867 -7.92 -35.22 -14.84
CA SER A 867 -6.49 -35.44 -15.11
C SER A 867 -5.74 -36.00 -13.88
N PRO A 868 -4.68 -36.82 -14.07
CA PRO A 868 -4.07 -37.65 -13.01
C PRO A 868 -3.22 -36.87 -12.00
N SER A 869 -3.84 -35.95 -11.25
CA SER A 869 -3.40 -35.58 -9.89
C SER A 869 -4.18 -36.47 -8.89
N PRO A 870 -3.50 -37.10 -7.91
CA PRO A 870 -4.06 -38.23 -7.16
C PRO A 870 -5.30 -37.90 -6.30
N GLU A 871 -5.48 -36.65 -5.88
CA GLU A 871 -6.56 -36.25 -4.96
C GLU A 871 -7.85 -35.81 -5.69
N HIS A 872 -7.75 -35.12 -6.83
CA HIS A 872 -8.93 -34.57 -7.52
C HIS A 872 -9.58 -35.54 -8.49
N ALA A 873 -8.79 -36.43 -9.13
CA ALA A 873 -9.28 -37.33 -10.14
C ALA A 873 -10.28 -38.36 -9.58
N THR A 874 -9.97 -38.93 -8.41
CA THR A 874 -10.81 -39.92 -7.73
C THR A 874 -12.14 -39.32 -7.27
N LEU A 875 -12.09 -38.11 -6.72
CA LEU A 875 -13.28 -37.36 -6.34
C LEU A 875 -14.14 -37.00 -7.56
N CYS A 876 -13.55 -36.48 -8.63
CA CYS A 876 -14.32 -36.07 -9.83
C CYS A 876 -15.00 -37.27 -10.50
N VAL A 877 -14.28 -38.38 -10.67
CA VAL A 877 -14.83 -39.62 -11.26
C VAL A 877 -15.93 -40.22 -10.39
N SER A 878 -15.70 -40.35 -9.07
CA SER A 878 -16.74 -40.85 -8.16
C SER A 878 -17.97 -39.94 -8.14
N THR A 879 -17.77 -38.63 -8.21
CA THR A 879 -18.88 -37.66 -8.25
C THR A 879 -19.66 -37.73 -9.56
N LEU A 880 -18.98 -37.83 -10.70
CA LEU A 880 -19.63 -38.02 -12.01
C LEU A 880 -20.43 -39.32 -12.07
N SER A 881 -19.94 -40.38 -11.41
CA SER A 881 -20.67 -41.64 -11.27
C SER A 881 -21.92 -41.54 -10.39
N ALA A 882 -21.87 -40.66 -9.38
CA ALA A 882 -22.94 -40.48 -8.40
C ALA A 882 -24.06 -39.54 -8.91
N ILE A 883 -23.78 -38.65 -9.85
CA ILE A 883 -24.77 -37.72 -10.43
C ILE A 883 -25.61 -38.46 -11.49
N PRO A 884 -26.92 -38.66 -11.26
CA PRO A 884 -27.78 -39.32 -12.25
C PRO A 884 -27.85 -38.50 -13.54
N GLY A 885 -27.51 -39.11 -14.68
CA GLY A 885 -27.59 -38.47 -15.98
C GLY A 885 -26.38 -37.59 -16.36
N ALA A 886 -25.29 -37.59 -15.58
CA ALA A 886 -24.07 -36.87 -15.95
C ALA A 886 -23.46 -37.36 -17.27
N GLY A 887 -23.36 -38.68 -17.46
CA GLY A 887 -22.91 -39.30 -18.71
C GLY A 887 -23.71 -38.83 -19.93
N PRO A 888 -25.04 -38.98 -19.94
CA PRO A 888 -25.91 -38.46 -21.01
C PRO A 888 -25.72 -36.98 -21.34
N VAL A 889 -25.54 -36.10 -20.33
CA VAL A 889 -25.32 -34.67 -20.56
C VAL A 889 -23.98 -34.40 -21.24
N ILE A 890 -22.92 -35.11 -20.83
CA ILE A 890 -21.62 -35.05 -21.49
C ILE A 890 -21.75 -35.52 -22.94
N ALA A 891 -22.40 -36.67 -23.16
CA ALA A 891 -22.62 -37.24 -24.50
C ALA A 891 -23.42 -36.29 -25.40
N GLU A 892 -24.49 -35.68 -24.88
CA GLU A 892 -25.31 -34.70 -25.59
C GLU A 892 -24.48 -33.48 -26.00
N THR A 893 -23.66 -32.94 -25.09
CA THR A 893 -22.78 -31.79 -25.38
C THR A 893 -21.75 -32.13 -26.44
N MET A 894 -21.06 -33.27 -26.31
CA MET A 894 -20.06 -33.73 -27.29
C MET A 894 -20.72 -33.90 -28.68
N THR A 895 -21.88 -34.54 -28.73
CA THR A 895 -22.62 -34.77 -29.97
C THR A 895 -23.15 -33.47 -30.57
N ALA A 896 -23.58 -32.50 -29.75
CA ALA A 896 -24.01 -31.18 -30.20
C ALA A 896 -22.86 -30.39 -30.85
N LEU A 897 -21.65 -30.44 -30.28
CA LEU A 897 -20.47 -29.80 -30.90
C LEU A 897 -20.12 -30.45 -32.24
N LEU A 898 -20.12 -31.78 -32.32
CA LEU A 898 -19.85 -32.52 -33.56
C LEU A 898 -20.91 -32.23 -34.65
N SER A 899 -22.18 -32.13 -34.23
CA SER A 899 -23.31 -31.78 -35.09
C SER A 899 -23.24 -30.33 -35.59
N ALA A 900 -22.72 -29.41 -34.77
CA ALA A 900 -22.42 -28.03 -35.17
C ALA A 900 -21.16 -27.90 -36.05
N HIS A 901 -20.48 -29.01 -36.35
CA HIS A 901 -19.18 -29.08 -37.03
C HIS A 901 -18.09 -28.26 -36.33
N VAL A 902 -18.09 -28.30 -34.99
CA VAL A 902 -17.13 -27.62 -34.12
C VAL A 902 -16.29 -28.67 -33.41
N TYR A 903 -14.97 -28.44 -33.33
CA TYR A 903 -14.04 -29.34 -32.68
C TYR A 903 -12.99 -28.60 -31.86
N SER A 904 -12.50 -29.21 -30.79
CA SER A 904 -11.42 -28.66 -29.95
C SER A 904 -10.47 -29.74 -29.44
N GLU A 905 -9.25 -29.35 -29.08
CA GLU A 905 -8.29 -30.28 -28.49
C GLU A 905 -8.75 -30.77 -27.11
N SER A 906 -9.42 -29.91 -26.35
CA SER A 906 -10.00 -30.24 -25.04
C SER A 906 -11.05 -31.35 -25.15
N LEU A 907 -11.87 -31.33 -26.20
CA LEU A 907 -12.86 -32.36 -26.49
C LEU A 907 -12.19 -33.72 -26.74
N LEU A 908 -11.10 -33.76 -27.51
CA LEU A 908 -10.32 -34.99 -27.74
C LEU A 908 -9.68 -35.50 -26.43
N ARG A 909 -9.14 -34.61 -25.59
CA ARG A 909 -8.59 -34.97 -24.28
C ARG A 909 -9.66 -35.55 -23.36
N LEU A 910 -10.86 -34.97 -23.36
CA LEU A 910 -11.99 -35.50 -22.61
C LEU A 910 -12.36 -36.91 -23.10
N ALA A 911 -12.47 -37.12 -24.42
CA ALA A 911 -12.76 -38.43 -24.98
C ALA A 911 -11.72 -39.49 -24.60
N ARG A 912 -10.43 -39.13 -24.56
CA ARG A 912 -9.36 -40.01 -24.06
C ARG A 912 -9.59 -40.43 -22.62
N LEU A 913 -9.87 -39.48 -21.73
CA LEU A 913 -10.10 -39.75 -20.30
C LEU A 913 -11.34 -40.63 -20.09
N LEU A 914 -12.44 -40.33 -20.79
CA LEU A 914 -13.68 -41.13 -20.71
C LEU A 914 -13.49 -42.56 -21.26
N SER A 915 -12.64 -42.74 -22.27
CA SER A 915 -12.35 -44.07 -22.86
C SER A 915 -11.47 -44.96 -21.98
N THR A 916 -10.76 -44.39 -21.01
CA THR A 916 -9.87 -45.14 -20.10
C THR A 916 -10.54 -45.58 -18.82
N ASP A 917 -11.61 -44.89 -18.40
CA ASP A 917 -12.21 -45.10 -17.09
C ASP A 917 -13.42 -46.05 -17.18
N PRO A 918 -13.46 -47.14 -16.41
CA PRO A 918 -14.54 -48.13 -16.47
C PRO A 918 -15.89 -47.61 -15.95
N VAL A 919 -15.95 -46.42 -15.35
CA VAL A 919 -17.19 -45.83 -14.82
C VAL A 919 -18.14 -45.39 -15.93
N PHE A 920 -17.65 -45.01 -17.11
CA PHE A 920 -18.46 -44.40 -18.17
C PHE A 920 -18.94 -45.40 -19.22
N THR A 921 -19.60 -46.50 -18.83
CA THR A 921 -20.08 -47.54 -19.78
C THR A 921 -21.37 -47.19 -20.51
N ASP A 922 -21.98 -46.03 -20.25
CA ASP A 922 -23.22 -45.62 -20.90
C ASP A 922 -23.05 -45.57 -22.43
N ALA A 923 -23.98 -46.21 -23.15
CA ALA A 923 -23.92 -46.32 -24.61
C ALA A 923 -23.86 -44.98 -25.33
N SER A 924 -24.57 -43.98 -24.83
CA SER A 924 -24.54 -42.61 -25.37
C SER A 924 -23.16 -41.97 -25.25
N VAL A 925 -22.47 -42.17 -24.12
CA VAL A 925 -21.10 -41.66 -23.88
C VAL A 925 -20.11 -42.38 -24.78
N GLN A 926 -20.16 -43.71 -24.83
CA GLN A 926 -19.27 -44.50 -25.67
C GLN A 926 -19.44 -44.17 -27.16
N THR A 927 -20.67 -43.92 -27.61
CA THR A 927 -20.95 -43.46 -28.96
C THR A 927 -20.37 -42.07 -29.21
N ALA A 928 -20.57 -41.10 -28.30
CA ALA A 928 -20.01 -39.75 -28.44
C ALA A 928 -18.47 -39.74 -28.43
N VAL A 929 -17.85 -40.58 -27.60
CA VAL A 929 -16.39 -40.80 -27.54
C VAL A 929 -15.89 -41.36 -28.88
N ALA A 930 -16.55 -42.39 -29.41
CA ALA A 930 -16.23 -42.99 -30.70
C ALA A 930 -16.31 -41.98 -31.86
N LEU A 931 -17.39 -41.18 -31.92
CA LEU A 931 -17.56 -40.14 -32.94
C LEU A 931 -16.46 -39.06 -32.83
N THR A 932 -16.07 -38.69 -31.60
CA THR A 932 -15.01 -37.70 -31.35
C THR A 932 -13.64 -38.16 -31.84
N PHE A 933 -13.29 -39.44 -31.63
CA PHE A 933 -12.05 -40.02 -32.13
C PHE A 933 -12.03 -40.12 -33.66
N ILE A 934 -13.12 -40.58 -34.28
CA ILE A 934 -13.21 -40.65 -35.74
C ILE A 934 -13.11 -39.25 -36.37
N ARG A 935 -13.81 -38.25 -35.81
CA ARG A 935 -13.71 -36.87 -36.29
C ARG A 935 -12.30 -36.28 -36.13
N SER A 936 -11.55 -36.69 -35.11
CA SER A 936 -10.18 -36.19 -34.85
C SER A 936 -9.23 -36.42 -36.03
N VAL A 937 -9.40 -37.53 -36.76
CA VAL A 937 -8.58 -37.88 -37.93
C VAL A 937 -8.93 -37.00 -39.13
N SER A 938 -10.18 -36.54 -39.21
CA SER A 938 -10.68 -35.65 -40.26
C SER A 938 -10.26 -34.19 -40.10
N VAL A 939 -9.60 -33.81 -38.99
CA VAL A 939 -9.24 -32.43 -38.66
C VAL A 939 -7.72 -32.24 -38.86
N PRO A 940 -7.26 -31.61 -39.96
CA PRO A 940 -5.84 -31.59 -40.33
C PRO A 940 -4.91 -30.90 -39.32
N GLN A 941 -5.44 -29.93 -38.56
CA GLN A 941 -4.65 -29.13 -37.62
C GLN A 941 -4.43 -29.84 -36.27
N ILE A 942 -5.17 -30.90 -35.97
CA ILE A 942 -5.01 -31.71 -34.75
C ILE A 942 -4.33 -33.02 -35.17
N HIS A 943 -3.06 -33.19 -34.80
CA HIS A 943 -2.32 -34.41 -35.09
C HIS A 943 -2.83 -35.54 -34.17
N SER A 944 -3.90 -36.21 -34.59
CA SER A 944 -4.40 -37.42 -33.93
C SER A 944 -3.74 -38.66 -34.56
N ASP A 945 -3.28 -39.59 -33.73
CA ASP A 945 -2.78 -40.87 -34.21
C ASP A 945 -3.96 -41.72 -34.72
N VAL A 946 -3.91 -42.11 -35.99
CA VAL A 946 -4.95 -42.92 -36.64
C VAL A 946 -5.11 -44.27 -35.92
N VAL A 947 -4.01 -44.84 -35.41
CA VAL A 947 -4.05 -46.10 -34.66
C VAL A 947 -4.82 -45.91 -33.36
N GLU A 948 -4.45 -44.90 -32.57
CA GLU A 948 -5.13 -44.58 -31.32
C GLU A 948 -6.64 -44.34 -31.56
N ALA A 949 -6.98 -43.52 -32.55
CA ALA A 949 -8.37 -43.18 -32.85
C ALA A 949 -9.21 -44.41 -33.17
N PHE A 950 -8.74 -45.28 -34.07
CA PHE A 950 -9.52 -46.46 -34.49
C PHE A 950 -9.54 -47.58 -33.44
N GLU A 951 -8.48 -47.74 -32.63
CA GLU A 951 -8.47 -48.69 -31.51
C GLU A 951 -9.47 -48.26 -30.43
N ARG A 952 -9.42 -46.98 -30.04
CA ARG A 952 -10.31 -46.41 -29.02
C ARG A 952 -11.76 -46.39 -29.49
N THR A 953 -12.02 -46.04 -30.75
CA THR A 953 -13.37 -46.13 -31.34
C THR A 953 -13.89 -47.56 -31.31
N ARG A 954 -13.08 -48.55 -31.71
CA ARG A 954 -13.50 -49.96 -31.71
C ARG A 954 -13.77 -50.46 -30.29
N ALA A 955 -12.91 -50.12 -29.33
CA ALA A 955 -13.10 -50.49 -27.93
C ALA A 955 -14.39 -49.86 -27.37
N ALA A 956 -14.61 -48.56 -27.59
CA ALA A 956 -15.79 -47.84 -27.14
C ALA A 956 -17.09 -48.43 -27.71
N LEU A 957 -17.16 -48.62 -29.03
CA LEU A 957 -18.35 -49.14 -29.69
C LEU A 957 -18.60 -50.63 -29.39
N SER A 958 -17.57 -51.41 -29.07
CA SER A 958 -17.75 -52.82 -28.67
C SER A 958 -18.42 -53.00 -27.31
N ALA A 959 -18.46 -51.94 -26.49
CA ALA A 959 -19.15 -51.91 -25.21
C ALA A 959 -20.64 -51.50 -25.35
N VAL A 960 -21.10 -51.13 -26.55
CA VAL A 960 -22.46 -50.67 -26.82
C VAL A 960 -23.30 -51.79 -27.44
N ASP A 961 -24.54 -51.96 -26.98
CA ASP A 961 -25.48 -52.92 -27.55
C ASP A 961 -25.89 -52.52 -28.97
N ASP A 962 -26.07 -53.50 -29.85
CA ASP A 962 -26.35 -53.29 -31.28
C ASP A 962 -27.60 -52.44 -31.56
N ALA A 963 -28.58 -52.47 -30.65
CA ALA A 963 -29.83 -51.71 -30.77
C ALA A 963 -29.67 -50.21 -30.48
N GLU A 964 -28.61 -49.80 -29.79
CA GLU A 964 -28.37 -48.43 -29.35
C GLU A 964 -27.37 -47.68 -30.25
N LEU A 965 -26.75 -48.37 -31.20
CA LEU A 965 -25.83 -47.78 -32.17
C LEU A 965 -26.56 -46.83 -33.14
N THR A 966 -26.14 -45.57 -33.16
CA THR A 966 -26.59 -44.58 -34.16
C THR A 966 -25.82 -44.76 -35.48
N LEU A 967 -26.10 -45.88 -36.18
CA LEU A 967 -25.38 -46.30 -37.39
C LEU A 967 -25.31 -45.20 -38.47
N ASP A 968 -26.35 -44.39 -38.65
CA ASP A 968 -26.37 -43.30 -39.63
C ASP A 968 -25.32 -42.21 -39.32
N GLN A 969 -25.19 -41.81 -38.05
CA GLN A 969 -24.19 -40.83 -37.61
C GLN A 969 -22.78 -41.41 -37.71
N LEU A 970 -22.60 -42.68 -37.32
CA LEU A 970 -21.32 -43.37 -37.44
C LEU A 970 -20.87 -43.45 -38.91
N LEU A 971 -21.73 -43.89 -39.82
CA LEU A 971 -21.43 -43.98 -41.24
C LEU A 971 -21.04 -42.63 -41.84
N TRP A 972 -21.73 -41.56 -41.43
CA TRP A 972 -21.41 -40.21 -41.83
C TRP A 972 -20.00 -39.78 -41.36
N GLU A 973 -19.66 -40.00 -40.07
CA GLU A 973 -18.32 -39.68 -39.55
C GLU A 973 -17.21 -40.52 -40.17
N PHE A 974 -17.44 -41.83 -40.32
CA PHE A 974 -16.49 -42.75 -40.94
C PHE A 974 -16.22 -42.37 -42.40
N GLY A 975 -17.24 -41.96 -43.17
CA GLY A 975 -17.04 -41.52 -44.54
C GLY A 975 -16.16 -40.29 -44.68
N HIS A 976 -16.35 -39.27 -43.83
CA HIS A 976 -15.48 -38.10 -43.80
C HIS A 976 -14.06 -38.41 -43.30
N CYS A 977 -13.93 -39.24 -42.27
CA CYS A 977 -12.63 -39.70 -41.76
C CYS A 977 -11.84 -40.47 -42.82
N LEU A 978 -12.50 -41.39 -43.52
CA LEU A 978 -11.89 -42.12 -44.62
C LEU A 978 -11.48 -41.20 -45.77
N SER A 979 -12.26 -40.15 -46.07
CA SER A 979 -11.85 -39.17 -47.07
C SER A 979 -10.55 -38.46 -46.68
N ALA A 980 -10.40 -38.07 -45.41
CA ALA A 980 -9.16 -37.46 -44.92
C ALA A 980 -7.97 -38.44 -44.94
N ILE A 981 -8.21 -39.72 -44.62
CA ILE A 981 -7.19 -40.79 -44.73
C ILE A 981 -6.79 -41.01 -46.21
N ALA A 982 -7.75 -40.99 -47.13
CA ALA A 982 -7.50 -41.16 -48.57
C ALA A 982 -6.58 -40.07 -49.13
N GLU A 983 -6.65 -38.86 -48.57
CA GLU A 983 -5.78 -37.73 -48.93
C GLU A 983 -4.37 -37.83 -48.32
N ARG A 984 -4.21 -38.57 -47.22
CA ARG A 984 -2.94 -38.71 -46.45
C ARG A 984 -2.34 -40.11 -46.50
N MET A 985 -2.73 -40.93 -47.48
CA MET A 985 -2.34 -42.34 -47.53
C MET A 985 -0.83 -42.61 -47.61
N ASP A 986 -0.07 -41.64 -48.11
CA ASP A 986 1.39 -41.77 -48.24
C ASP A 986 2.09 -41.75 -46.87
N ASP A 987 1.46 -41.18 -45.84
CA ASP A 987 2.00 -41.06 -44.48
C ASP A 987 1.67 -42.28 -43.59
N LEU A 988 0.78 -43.19 -44.04
CA LEU A 988 0.25 -44.28 -43.22
C LEU A 988 1.04 -45.59 -43.35
N GLN A 989 1.29 -46.24 -42.21
CA GLN A 989 1.92 -47.55 -42.14
C GLN A 989 0.92 -48.67 -42.51
N PRO A 990 1.40 -49.82 -43.00
CA PRO A 990 0.54 -50.99 -43.27
C PRO A 990 -0.26 -51.49 -42.06
N SER A 991 0.26 -51.28 -40.84
CA SER A 991 -0.44 -51.57 -39.58
C SER A 991 -1.71 -50.75 -39.42
N ASP A 992 -1.66 -49.47 -39.78
CA ASP A 992 -2.71 -48.49 -39.56
C ASP A 992 -3.88 -48.80 -40.50
N LEU A 993 -3.56 -49.10 -41.77
CA LEU A 993 -4.53 -49.52 -42.78
C LEU A 993 -5.22 -50.84 -42.40
N ARG A 994 -4.50 -51.78 -41.76
CA ARG A 994 -5.10 -53.03 -41.28
C ARG A 994 -6.11 -52.77 -40.17
N LEU A 995 -5.79 -51.88 -39.24
CA LEU A 995 -6.70 -51.52 -38.16
C LEU A 995 -7.96 -50.83 -38.71
N VAL A 996 -7.80 -49.84 -39.59
CA VAL A 996 -8.92 -49.17 -40.27
C VAL A 996 -9.82 -50.19 -40.97
N LEU A 997 -9.24 -51.10 -41.77
CA LEU A 997 -9.99 -52.15 -42.46
C LEU A 997 -10.72 -53.08 -41.48
N SER A 998 -10.08 -53.44 -40.36
CA SER A 998 -10.69 -54.30 -39.33
C SER A 998 -11.88 -53.63 -38.63
N THR A 999 -11.80 -52.33 -38.38
CA THR A 999 -12.88 -51.54 -37.77
C THR A 999 -14.04 -51.34 -38.75
N LEU A 1000 -13.75 -51.13 -40.04
CA LEU A 1000 -14.79 -51.06 -41.09
C LEU A 1000 -15.48 -52.41 -41.30
N PHE A 1001 -14.73 -53.51 -41.25
CA PHE A 1001 -15.30 -54.85 -41.32
C PHE A 1001 -16.24 -55.10 -40.15
N TRP A 1002 -15.82 -54.77 -38.92
CA TRP A 1002 -16.67 -54.82 -37.73
C TRP A 1002 -17.95 -53.98 -37.90
N LEU A 1003 -17.83 -52.75 -38.40
CA LEU A 1003 -19.00 -51.89 -38.67
C LEU A 1003 -19.95 -52.56 -39.69
N CYS A 1004 -19.40 -53.17 -40.74
CA CYS A 1004 -20.18 -53.90 -41.75
C CYS A 1004 -20.92 -55.12 -41.19
N GLU A 1005 -20.39 -55.80 -40.17
CA GLU A 1005 -21.10 -56.91 -39.52
C GLU A 1005 -22.36 -56.44 -38.80
N LYS A 1006 -22.38 -55.20 -38.32
CA LYS A 1006 -23.51 -54.57 -37.61
C LYS A 1006 -24.56 -53.94 -38.53
N LEU A 1007 -24.25 -53.74 -39.81
CA LEU A 1007 -25.20 -53.17 -40.78
C LEU A 1007 -26.25 -54.20 -41.25
N PRO A 1008 -27.55 -53.87 -41.15
CA PRO A 1008 -28.64 -54.77 -41.56
C PRO A 1008 -28.75 -54.93 -43.08
N SER A 1009 -28.27 -53.95 -43.86
CA SER A 1009 -28.28 -53.93 -45.33
C SER A 1009 -27.07 -53.15 -45.86
N PRO A 1010 -26.79 -53.17 -47.18
CA PRO A 1010 -25.83 -52.24 -47.76
C PRO A 1010 -26.24 -50.80 -47.45
N SER A 1011 -25.28 -49.98 -47.02
CA SER A 1011 -25.52 -48.61 -46.57
C SER A 1011 -24.59 -47.64 -47.29
N ASP A 1012 -25.04 -46.39 -47.35
CA ASP A 1012 -24.28 -45.31 -47.95
C ASP A 1012 -23.23 -44.78 -46.99
N LEU A 1013 -22.09 -44.37 -47.53
CA LEU A 1013 -20.96 -43.79 -46.82
C LEU A 1013 -20.77 -42.34 -47.29
N PRO A 1014 -21.43 -41.37 -46.63
CA PRO A 1014 -21.43 -39.97 -47.03
C PRO A 1014 -20.04 -39.33 -46.87
N GLY A 1015 -19.70 -38.38 -47.74
CA GLY A 1015 -18.48 -37.58 -47.61
C GLY A 1015 -17.24 -38.16 -48.27
N LEU A 1016 -17.31 -39.38 -48.82
CA LEU A 1016 -16.21 -40.03 -49.53
C LEU A 1016 -16.48 -40.07 -51.04
N SER A 1017 -15.56 -39.55 -51.84
CA SER A 1017 -15.63 -39.66 -53.30
C SER A 1017 -15.35 -41.09 -53.78
N ARG A 1018 -15.90 -41.50 -54.94
CA ARG A 1018 -15.58 -42.80 -55.55
C ARG A 1018 -14.08 -42.96 -55.78
N ASP A 1019 -13.42 -41.91 -56.25
CA ASP A 1019 -11.96 -41.92 -56.48
C ASP A 1019 -11.18 -42.11 -55.17
N GLY A 1020 -11.60 -41.47 -54.08
CA GLY A 1020 -11.02 -41.66 -52.75
C GLY A 1020 -11.24 -43.07 -52.20
N TRP A 1021 -12.43 -43.63 -52.40
CA TRP A 1021 -12.76 -45.00 -52.02
C TRP A 1021 -11.94 -46.04 -52.81
N ASP A 1022 -11.78 -45.85 -54.12
CA ASP A 1022 -10.97 -46.74 -54.96
C ASP A 1022 -9.50 -46.68 -54.55
N LYS A 1023 -8.97 -45.49 -54.23
CA LYS A 1023 -7.62 -45.33 -53.66
C LYS A 1023 -7.44 -46.11 -52.36
N LEU A 1024 -8.36 -45.95 -51.39
CA LEU A 1024 -8.32 -46.69 -50.13
C LEU A 1024 -8.40 -48.20 -50.36
N CYS A 1025 -9.31 -48.64 -51.21
CA CYS A 1025 -9.50 -50.05 -51.55
C CYS A 1025 -8.25 -50.68 -52.18
N ASN A 1026 -7.54 -49.93 -53.03
CA ASN A 1026 -6.29 -50.38 -53.63
C ASN A 1026 -5.18 -50.43 -52.58
N ALA A 1027 -5.07 -49.42 -51.70
CA ALA A 1027 -4.08 -49.42 -50.62
C ALA A 1027 -4.32 -50.55 -49.60
N PHE A 1028 -5.57 -50.87 -49.28
CA PHE A 1028 -5.90 -52.03 -48.46
C PHE A 1028 -5.44 -53.32 -49.17
N GLY A 1029 -5.67 -53.48 -50.47
CA GLY A 1029 -5.24 -54.67 -51.22
C GLY A 1029 -3.73 -54.81 -51.37
N ASP A 1030 -3.01 -53.71 -51.61
CA ASP A 1030 -1.57 -53.73 -51.91
C ASP A 1030 -0.69 -53.84 -50.65
N LYS A 1031 -1.17 -53.34 -49.49
CA LYS A 1031 -0.39 -53.23 -48.26
C LYS A 1031 -0.81 -54.20 -47.14
N THR A 1032 -1.88 -55.01 -47.31
CA THR A 1032 -2.33 -55.95 -46.28
C THR A 1032 -2.13 -57.43 -46.66
N THR A 1033 -2.16 -58.33 -45.67
CA THR A 1033 -1.88 -59.77 -45.81
C THR A 1033 -3.03 -60.51 -46.52
N PRO A 1034 -2.81 -61.67 -47.17
CA PRO A 1034 -3.86 -62.40 -47.89
C PRO A 1034 -5.07 -62.83 -47.03
N GLU A 1035 -4.96 -62.84 -45.69
CA GLU A 1035 -6.08 -63.09 -44.77
C GLU A 1035 -7.13 -61.95 -44.74
N THR A 1036 -6.75 -60.71 -45.06
CA THR A 1036 -7.63 -59.53 -45.02
C THR A 1036 -8.40 -59.28 -46.33
N ASP A 1037 -8.09 -60.03 -47.40
CA ASP A 1037 -8.84 -60.00 -48.67
C ASP A 1037 -10.33 -60.37 -48.49
N GLY A 1038 -10.63 -61.25 -47.53
CA GLY A 1038 -12.00 -61.61 -47.17
C GLY A 1038 -12.76 -60.42 -46.57
N TYR A 1039 -12.12 -59.67 -45.66
CA TYR A 1039 -12.71 -58.48 -45.04
C TYR A 1039 -12.97 -57.39 -46.05
N LEU A 1040 -12.00 -57.14 -46.95
CA LEU A 1040 -12.12 -56.12 -47.99
C LEU A 1040 -13.28 -56.41 -48.96
N LYS A 1041 -13.53 -57.68 -49.31
CA LYS A 1041 -14.68 -58.07 -50.15
C LYS A 1041 -16.03 -57.78 -49.47
N VAL A 1042 -16.14 -58.03 -48.17
CA VAL A 1042 -17.36 -57.74 -47.40
C VAL A 1042 -17.59 -56.24 -47.28
N VAL A 1043 -16.56 -55.48 -46.97
CA VAL A 1043 -16.62 -54.01 -46.88
C VAL A 1043 -17.03 -53.38 -48.21
N LYS A 1044 -16.44 -53.81 -49.34
CA LYS A 1044 -16.81 -53.36 -50.69
C LYS A 1044 -18.25 -53.71 -51.08
N GLY A 1045 -18.78 -54.83 -50.58
CA GLY A 1045 -20.14 -55.28 -50.89
C GLY A 1045 -21.23 -54.57 -50.08
N LYS A 1046 -20.89 -54.05 -48.89
CA LYS A 1046 -21.85 -53.43 -47.96
C LYS A 1046 -21.80 -51.90 -47.91
N LEU A 1047 -20.70 -51.24 -48.26
CA LEU A 1047 -20.58 -49.79 -48.20
C LEU A 1047 -20.51 -49.16 -49.58
N THR A 1048 -21.33 -48.14 -49.84
CA THR A 1048 -21.34 -47.39 -51.10
C THR A 1048 -20.92 -45.94 -50.86
N PRO A 1049 -19.80 -45.44 -51.43
CA PRO A 1049 -19.36 -44.06 -51.22
C PRO A 1049 -20.29 -43.05 -51.92
N ILE A 1050 -20.72 -42.03 -51.18
CA ILE A 1050 -21.52 -40.91 -51.70
C ILE A 1050 -20.78 -39.58 -51.45
N PRO A 1051 -20.44 -38.81 -52.51
CA PRO A 1051 -19.89 -37.48 -52.34
C PRO A 1051 -20.95 -36.52 -51.79
N ASP A 1052 -20.62 -35.76 -50.75
CA ASP A 1052 -21.52 -34.80 -50.11
C ASP A 1052 -20.87 -33.41 -50.01
N SER A 1053 -21.67 -32.34 -50.03
CA SER A 1053 -21.20 -30.97 -49.89
C SER A 1053 -20.89 -30.66 -48.41
N PHE A 1054 -19.70 -31.01 -47.98
CA PHE A 1054 -19.26 -30.86 -46.59
C PHE A 1054 -18.85 -29.42 -46.25
N ALA A 1055 -19.33 -28.91 -45.11
CA ALA A 1055 -18.76 -27.73 -44.48
C ALA A 1055 -17.56 -28.16 -43.61
N PRO A 1056 -16.37 -27.56 -43.79
CA PRO A 1056 -15.18 -27.98 -43.03
C PRO A 1056 -15.41 -27.81 -41.52
N THR A 1057 -14.99 -28.82 -40.75
CA THR A 1057 -14.98 -28.77 -39.29
C THR A 1057 -14.19 -27.55 -38.82
N ARG A 1058 -14.81 -26.70 -37.99
CA ARG A 1058 -14.19 -25.50 -37.44
C ARG A 1058 -13.52 -25.82 -36.12
N ILE A 1059 -12.24 -25.44 -35.98
CA ILE A 1059 -11.55 -25.55 -34.70
C ILE A 1059 -11.89 -24.34 -33.84
N ILE A 1060 -12.19 -24.61 -32.57
CA ILE A 1060 -12.26 -23.58 -31.54
C ILE A 1060 -10.81 -23.12 -31.26
N PRO A 1061 -10.43 -21.88 -31.61
CA PRO A 1061 -9.08 -21.40 -31.34
C PRO A 1061 -8.85 -21.30 -29.82
N GLN A 1062 -7.61 -21.46 -29.36
CA GLN A 1062 -7.30 -21.28 -27.93
C GLN A 1062 -7.52 -19.83 -27.46
N THR A 1063 -7.47 -18.87 -28.38
CA THR A 1063 -7.70 -17.44 -28.12
C THR A 1063 -8.88 -16.92 -28.94
N ALA A 1064 -9.84 -16.31 -28.26
CA ALA A 1064 -10.96 -15.63 -28.90
C ALA A 1064 -10.49 -14.27 -29.40
N CYS A 1065 -10.39 -14.10 -30.72
CA CYS A 1065 -10.17 -12.79 -31.33
C CYS A 1065 -11.53 -12.20 -31.73
N ILE A 1066 -11.86 -11.03 -31.19
CA ILE A 1066 -13.06 -10.28 -31.55
C ILE A 1066 -12.65 -8.90 -32.04
N THR A 1067 -13.30 -8.40 -33.10
CA THR A 1067 -13.02 -7.04 -33.55
C THR A 1067 -13.67 -6.04 -32.59
N ILE A 1068 -13.12 -4.83 -32.48
CA ILE A 1068 -13.70 -3.77 -31.63
C ILE A 1068 -15.15 -3.47 -32.02
N ARG A 1069 -15.44 -3.49 -33.33
CA ARG A 1069 -16.80 -3.27 -33.86
C ARG A 1069 -17.78 -4.37 -33.44
N ASP A 1070 -17.34 -5.62 -33.44
CA ASP A 1070 -18.15 -6.75 -32.99
C ASP A 1070 -18.37 -6.69 -31.47
N LEU A 1071 -17.36 -6.23 -30.72
CA LEU A 1071 -17.46 -5.99 -29.29
C LEU A 1071 -18.48 -4.88 -28.99
N GLU A 1072 -18.44 -3.76 -29.71
CA GLU A 1072 -19.45 -2.69 -29.62
C GLU A 1072 -20.86 -3.24 -29.87
N THR A 1073 -21.02 -4.08 -30.91
CA THR A 1073 -22.31 -4.71 -31.24
C THR A 1073 -22.80 -5.66 -30.15
N LEU A 1074 -21.89 -6.34 -29.43
CA LEU A 1074 -22.24 -7.19 -28.28
C LEU A 1074 -22.57 -6.39 -27.02
N LEU A 1075 -21.96 -5.22 -26.84
CA LEU A 1075 -22.17 -4.34 -25.70
C LEU A 1075 -23.40 -3.42 -25.88
N GLU A 1076 -23.87 -3.22 -27.10
CA GLU A 1076 -25.11 -2.50 -27.39
C GLU A 1076 -26.31 -3.26 -26.78
N SER A 1077 -26.92 -2.68 -25.75
CA SER A 1077 -28.13 -3.23 -25.12
C SER A 1077 -29.25 -3.35 -26.17
N SER A 1078 -29.79 -4.54 -26.39
CA SER A 1078 -30.93 -4.73 -27.29
C SER A 1078 -32.08 -3.84 -26.83
N ALA A 1079 -32.49 -2.87 -27.66
CA ALA A 1079 -33.61 -2.00 -27.35
C ALA A 1079 -34.86 -2.87 -27.06
N PRO A 1080 -35.55 -2.69 -25.91
CA PRO A 1080 -36.71 -3.49 -25.61
C PRO A 1080 -37.76 -3.27 -26.69
N VAL A 1081 -38.13 -4.34 -27.39
CA VAL A 1081 -39.24 -4.32 -28.34
C VAL A 1081 -40.50 -3.98 -27.55
N PRO A 1082 -41.24 -2.90 -27.87
CA PRO A 1082 -42.44 -2.55 -27.14
C PRO A 1082 -43.48 -3.67 -27.29
N SER A 1083 -43.69 -4.43 -26.22
CA SER A 1083 -44.68 -5.49 -26.14
C SER A 1083 -46.04 -4.90 -25.80
N THR A 1084 -46.97 -4.88 -26.75
CA THR A 1084 -48.39 -4.71 -26.45
C THR A 1084 -48.96 -6.01 -25.85
N PRO A 1085 -49.78 -5.95 -24.78
CA PRO A 1085 -50.31 -7.15 -24.13
C PRO A 1085 -51.19 -7.96 -25.09
N LYS A 1086 -50.90 -9.27 -25.20
CA LYS A 1086 -51.68 -10.23 -25.98
C LYS A 1086 -53.11 -10.32 -25.43
N ARG A 1087 -54.11 -9.97 -26.24
CA ARG A 1087 -55.53 -10.25 -25.96
C ARG A 1087 -55.73 -11.76 -25.87
N LYS A 1088 -56.02 -12.30 -24.68
CA LYS A 1088 -56.58 -13.65 -24.53
C LYS A 1088 -58.05 -13.63 -24.95
N SER A 1089 -58.41 -14.50 -25.87
CA SER A 1089 -59.80 -14.84 -26.22
C SER A 1089 -60.47 -15.63 -25.09
N PRO A 1090 -61.74 -15.35 -24.73
CA PRO A 1090 -62.43 -16.10 -23.68
C PRO A 1090 -63.27 -17.22 -24.31
N ALA A 1091 -62.76 -18.45 -24.31
CA ALA A 1091 -63.59 -19.63 -24.46
C ALA A 1091 -62.87 -20.84 -23.84
N GLN A 1092 -63.60 -21.53 -22.97
CA GLN A 1092 -63.31 -22.85 -22.40
C GLN A 1092 -62.10 -22.94 -21.45
N ASP A 1093 -62.37 -22.74 -20.16
CA ASP A 1093 -62.19 -23.88 -19.26
C ASP A 1093 -63.17 -23.82 -18.09
N VAL A 1094 -64.04 -24.82 -18.05
CA VAL A 1094 -65.09 -25.05 -17.05
C VAL A 1094 -64.52 -26.15 -16.17
N LEU A 1095 -63.86 -25.76 -15.06
CA LEU A 1095 -63.62 -26.52 -13.81
C LEU A 1095 -62.49 -25.88 -12.97
N GLY A 1096 -62.58 -24.57 -12.71
CA GLY A 1096 -61.63 -23.80 -11.89
C GLY A 1096 -62.29 -23.04 -10.74
N LEU A 1097 -63.27 -23.64 -10.08
CA LEU A 1097 -63.95 -23.11 -8.89
C LEU A 1097 -63.57 -23.94 -7.66
N VAL A 1098 -62.32 -23.85 -7.20
CA VAL A 1098 -61.90 -23.95 -5.79
C VAL A 1098 -60.49 -23.36 -5.70
N ALA A 1099 -60.38 -22.08 -5.37
CA ALA A 1099 -59.19 -21.53 -4.71
C ALA A 1099 -59.65 -21.01 -3.34
N LEU A 1100 -59.78 -21.95 -2.41
CA LEU A 1100 -59.71 -21.69 -0.98
C LEU A 1100 -58.28 -21.23 -0.70
N SER A 1101 -58.12 -19.96 -0.34
CA SER A 1101 -57.05 -19.53 0.55
C SER A 1101 -57.14 -20.29 1.88
N PRO A 1102 -56.00 -20.59 2.53
CA PRO A 1102 -56.01 -20.61 3.99
C PRO A 1102 -54.70 -19.95 4.56
N PRO A 1103 -54.55 -19.78 5.88
CA PRO A 1103 -54.87 -18.50 6.54
C PRO A 1103 -53.87 -18.10 7.65
N THR A 1104 -53.68 -16.81 7.95
CA THR A 1104 -53.46 -16.33 9.33
C THR A 1104 -53.42 -14.81 9.37
N ALA A 1105 -54.49 -14.19 9.86
CA ALA A 1105 -54.46 -13.02 10.74
C ALA A 1105 -55.87 -12.44 10.88
N LEU A 1106 -56.73 -13.06 11.69
CA LEU A 1106 -57.93 -12.40 12.23
C LEU A 1106 -58.37 -13.06 13.54
N LEU A 1107 -57.87 -12.54 14.66
CA LEU A 1107 -58.60 -12.50 15.93
C LEU A 1107 -58.36 -11.15 16.64
N ARG A 1108 -59.38 -10.29 16.53
CA ARG A 1108 -59.96 -9.43 17.59
C ARG A 1108 -59.23 -8.14 18.05
N SER A 1109 -59.64 -7.07 17.37
CA SER A 1109 -59.99 -5.67 17.74
C SER A 1109 -60.85 -5.51 19.04
N PRO A 1110 -61.21 -4.29 19.59
CA PRO A 1110 -61.64 -3.05 18.90
C PRO A 1110 -61.25 -1.70 19.63
N ALA A 1111 -61.56 -0.45 19.22
CA ALA A 1111 -62.63 0.13 18.41
C ALA A 1111 -62.34 1.63 18.07
N ILE A 1112 -63.07 2.14 17.05
CA ILE A 1112 -63.55 3.54 16.84
C ILE A 1112 -62.76 4.50 15.91
N SER A 1113 -63.18 4.47 14.63
CA SER A 1113 -63.71 5.56 13.78
C SER A 1113 -62.89 6.81 13.43
N GLY A 1114 -62.95 7.21 12.14
CA GLY A 1114 -62.77 8.61 11.74
C GLY A 1114 -62.00 8.86 10.44
N LEU A 1115 -62.50 8.37 9.32
CA LEU A 1115 -62.03 8.72 7.98
C LEU A 1115 -62.60 10.10 7.58
N THR A 1116 -61.82 11.16 7.75
CA THR A 1116 -62.06 12.47 7.11
C THR A 1116 -60.71 13.16 6.82
N LYS A 1117 -60.29 13.13 5.55
CA LYS A 1117 -59.18 13.96 5.05
C LYS A 1117 -59.68 15.39 4.86
N MET A 1118 -59.29 16.31 5.74
CA MET A 1118 -59.37 17.75 5.48
C MET A 1118 -58.12 18.20 4.71
N TYR A 1119 -58.32 18.68 3.49
CA TYR A 1119 -57.32 19.36 2.69
C TYR A 1119 -57.20 20.80 3.19
N MET A 1120 -56.06 21.17 3.77
CA MET A 1120 -55.72 22.57 4.02
C MET A 1120 -54.63 23.03 3.06
N LYS A 1121 -54.95 24.09 2.31
CA LYS A 1121 -54.13 24.92 1.39
C LYS A 1121 -54.13 24.56 -0.11
N ASN A 1122 -55.27 24.85 -0.73
CA ASN A 1122 -55.46 25.72 -1.91
C ASN A 1122 -54.22 26.17 -2.73
N ASP A 1123 -53.68 25.32 -3.61
CA ASP A 1123 -52.80 25.79 -4.71
C ASP A 1123 -53.30 25.43 -6.13
N PHE A 1124 -54.36 24.63 -6.25
CA PHE A 1124 -54.91 24.25 -7.57
C PHE A 1124 -56.10 25.10 -8.02
N ARG A 1125 -56.55 26.08 -7.21
CA ARG A 1125 -57.73 26.91 -7.52
C ARG A 1125 -57.41 28.31 -8.07
N GLU A 1126 -56.18 28.79 -7.94
CA GLU A 1126 -55.75 30.09 -8.53
C GLU A 1126 -55.28 29.99 -9.98
N LEU A 1127 -54.76 28.83 -10.42
CA LEU A 1127 -54.32 28.61 -11.80
C LEU A 1127 -55.45 28.44 -12.83
N ARG A 1128 -56.72 28.43 -12.40
CA ARG A 1128 -57.90 28.35 -13.29
C ARG A 1128 -58.70 29.65 -13.38
N GLN A 1129 -58.25 30.73 -12.73
CA GLN A 1129 -58.97 32.02 -12.74
C GLN A 1129 -58.22 33.16 -13.45
N THR A 1130 -57.04 32.91 -14.04
CA THR A 1130 -56.36 33.92 -14.87
C THR A 1130 -56.94 33.96 -16.29
N PRO A 1131 -57.39 35.14 -16.81
CA PRO A 1131 -58.15 35.22 -18.07
C PRO A 1131 -57.36 35.04 -19.37
N SER A 1132 -56.04 34.76 -19.32
CA SER A 1132 -55.16 34.83 -20.50
C SER A 1132 -54.87 33.49 -21.21
N ALA A 1133 -55.34 32.35 -20.70
CA ALA A 1133 -55.11 31.02 -21.32
C ALA A 1133 -56.32 30.47 -22.09
N ARG A 1134 -57.24 31.35 -22.53
CA ARG A 1134 -58.28 30.99 -23.50
C ARG A 1134 -57.81 31.34 -24.90
N GLN A 1135 -57.16 30.41 -25.60
CA GLN A 1135 -57.21 30.39 -27.06
C GLN A 1135 -56.83 29.03 -27.65
N ASN A 1136 -57.77 28.52 -28.45
CA ASN A 1136 -57.63 27.55 -29.54
C ASN A 1136 -57.45 26.06 -29.22
N THR A 1137 -58.61 25.46 -28.99
CA THR A 1137 -58.97 24.13 -29.48
C THR A 1137 -59.06 24.09 -31.02
N SER A 1138 -58.28 23.23 -31.68
CA SER A 1138 -58.75 22.52 -32.89
C SER A 1138 -57.95 21.23 -33.10
N ARG A 1139 -58.67 20.10 -33.01
CA ARG A 1139 -58.30 18.75 -33.50
C ARG A 1139 -58.00 18.82 -35.02
N LEU A 1140 -57.06 18.12 -35.67
CA LEU A 1140 -56.69 16.68 -35.88
C LEU A 1140 -55.40 16.70 -36.78
N PRO A 1141 -54.77 15.60 -37.29
CA PRO A 1141 -55.03 14.16 -37.19
C PRO A 1141 -53.80 13.28 -36.84
N SER A 1142 -54.07 11.98 -36.68
CA SER A 1142 -53.11 10.86 -36.69
C SER A 1142 -52.55 10.61 -38.09
N MET A 1143 -51.22 10.52 -38.25
CA MET A 1143 -50.58 9.62 -39.22
C MET A 1143 -49.06 9.46 -38.99
N HIS A 1144 -48.59 8.26 -39.33
CA HIS A 1144 -47.23 7.72 -39.29
C HIS A 1144 -46.15 8.53 -40.06
N VAL A 1145 -44.90 8.26 -39.65
CA VAL A 1145 -43.66 8.00 -40.43
C VAL A 1145 -42.48 8.84 -39.93
N ASP A 1146 -41.48 8.11 -39.43
CA ASP A 1146 -40.02 8.30 -39.41
C ASP A 1146 -39.41 9.69 -39.62
N VAL A 1147 -38.38 10.01 -38.83
CA VAL A 1147 -36.98 10.20 -39.30
C VAL A 1147 -36.09 10.73 -38.16
N SER A 1148 -34.89 10.13 -38.05
CA SER A 1148 -33.63 10.60 -37.45
C SER A 1148 -33.45 10.57 -35.92
N VAL A 1149 -33.03 9.40 -35.41
CA VAL A 1149 -32.18 9.31 -34.21
C VAL A 1149 -30.77 9.72 -34.61
N THR A 1150 -30.29 10.83 -34.07
CA THR A 1150 -28.88 11.22 -34.11
C THR A 1150 -28.24 10.72 -32.82
N LEU A 1151 -27.21 9.89 -32.95
CA LEU A 1151 -26.34 9.40 -31.88
C LEU A 1151 -25.80 10.54 -31.01
N VAL A 1152 -26.19 10.57 -29.74
CA VAL A 1152 -25.38 11.06 -28.61
C VAL A 1152 -25.77 10.26 -27.37
N SER A 1153 -24.96 9.28 -26.98
CA SER A 1153 -25.04 8.64 -25.66
C SER A 1153 -23.69 8.79 -24.94
N PHE A 1154 -23.56 9.89 -24.21
CA PHE A 1154 -22.74 10.00 -23.00
C PHE A 1154 -23.53 10.86 -22.01
N THR A 1155 -24.29 10.20 -21.12
CA THR A 1155 -24.88 10.80 -19.91
C THR A 1155 -24.09 10.20 -18.74
N ARG A 1156 -23.18 10.91 -18.04
CA ARG A 1156 -23.33 12.16 -17.28
C ARG A 1156 -24.53 12.12 -16.34
N THR A 1157 -24.34 11.50 -15.19
CA THR A 1157 -25.21 11.67 -14.03
C THR A 1157 -24.57 12.70 -13.10
N VAL A 1158 -25.06 13.94 -13.21
CA VAL A 1158 -24.80 15.01 -12.24
C VAL A 1158 -25.95 14.98 -11.24
N THR A 1159 -25.67 14.61 -9.99
CA THR A 1159 -26.63 14.79 -8.88
C THR A 1159 -26.45 16.19 -8.28
N PHE A 1160 -27.42 17.05 -8.51
CA PHE A 1160 -27.60 18.30 -7.75
C PHE A 1160 -28.39 18.00 -6.46
N SER A 1161 -27.84 18.45 -5.33
CA SER A 1161 -28.51 18.54 -4.03
C SER A 1161 -29.63 19.58 -4.09
N TYR A 1162 -30.80 19.25 -3.54
CA TYR A 1162 -31.80 20.26 -3.17
C TYR A 1162 -32.08 20.21 -1.67
N ASP A 1163 -31.89 21.38 -1.07
CA ASP A 1163 -32.25 21.83 0.26
C ASP A 1163 -33.73 21.57 0.57
N SER A 1164 -34.03 21.10 1.80
CA SER A 1164 -35.36 21.26 2.39
C SER A 1164 -35.22 21.66 3.86
N ARG A 1165 -35.42 22.96 4.13
CA ARG A 1165 -35.66 23.50 5.47
C ARG A 1165 -37.10 23.24 5.93
N SER A 1166 -37.19 22.94 7.22
CA SER A 1166 -38.31 22.99 8.16
C SER A 1166 -39.28 24.18 7.98
N PRO A 1167 -40.54 24.03 8.43
CA PRO A 1167 -41.05 25.06 9.33
C PRO A 1167 -41.89 24.53 10.50
N TYR A 1168 -41.63 25.07 11.70
CA TYR A 1168 -42.67 25.42 12.68
C TYR A 1168 -42.31 26.76 13.33
N ILE A 1169 -43.28 27.68 13.32
CA ILE A 1169 -43.29 28.95 14.07
C ILE A 1169 -44.21 28.76 15.27
N ARG A 1170 -43.78 29.18 16.46
CA ARG A 1170 -44.65 29.90 17.39
C ARG A 1170 -43.88 31.02 18.08
N SER A 1171 -44.55 32.17 18.06
CA SER A 1171 -44.18 33.49 18.52
C SER A 1171 -44.28 33.65 20.05
N SER A 1172 -43.40 34.46 20.62
CA SER A 1172 -43.74 35.40 21.68
C SER A 1172 -42.85 36.65 21.58
N SER A 1173 -43.37 37.74 22.13
CA SER A 1173 -43.19 39.13 21.75
C SER A 1173 -42.19 39.92 22.61
N LEU A 1174 -41.63 40.98 22.02
CA LEU A 1174 -41.33 42.32 22.60
C LEU A 1174 -40.52 42.42 23.90
N ALA A 1175 -39.31 43.01 23.83
CA ALA A 1175 -39.03 44.35 24.38
C ALA A 1175 -37.56 44.81 24.16
N ARG A 1176 -37.43 46.13 24.11
CA ARG A 1176 -36.26 47.01 23.93
C ARG A 1176 -35.10 46.75 24.90
N CYS A 1177 -33.86 47.01 24.47
CA CYS A 1177 -33.09 48.18 24.95
C CYS A 1177 -31.83 48.47 24.12
N ARG A 1178 -31.56 49.77 23.96
CA ARG A 1178 -30.41 50.42 23.31
C ARG A 1178 -29.23 50.52 24.28
N GLN A 1179 -28.00 50.58 23.74
CA GLN A 1179 -26.94 51.60 23.96
C GLN A 1179 -25.62 51.02 23.41
N SER A 1180 -25.06 51.47 22.28
CA SER A 1180 -24.28 52.71 22.03
C SER A 1180 -23.03 52.89 22.91
N SER A 1181 -21.84 52.69 22.36
CA SER A 1181 -20.81 53.75 22.25
C SER A 1181 -19.53 53.26 21.56
N SER A 1182 -19.13 54.01 20.54
CA SER A 1182 -17.77 54.25 20.03
C SER A 1182 -17.28 55.57 20.69
N PRO A 1183 -16.11 56.22 20.45
CA PRO A 1183 -14.93 55.93 19.59
C PRO A 1183 -13.51 56.28 20.17
N ALA A 1184 -12.47 55.95 19.37
CA ALA A 1184 -11.25 56.73 19.01
C ALA A 1184 -10.16 57.20 20.02
N SER A 1185 -8.88 56.95 19.66
CA SER A 1185 -7.78 57.94 19.37
C SER A 1185 -6.42 57.20 19.32
N LEU A 1186 -5.61 57.22 18.25
CA LEU A 1186 -4.69 58.26 17.71
C LEU A 1186 -3.62 58.79 18.67
N ILE A 1187 -2.38 58.27 18.59
CA ILE A 1187 -1.13 59.02 18.83
C ILE A 1187 -0.03 58.58 17.83
N THR A 1188 0.52 59.57 17.15
CA THR A 1188 1.65 59.58 16.20
C THR A 1188 2.99 60.01 16.84
N ARG A 1189 4.11 59.78 16.11
CA ARG A 1189 5.49 60.36 16.18
C ARG A 1189 6.55 59.50 16.88
N SER A 1190 7.83 59.46 16.49
CA SER A 1190 8.63 60.07 15.42
C SER A 1190 10.05 59.46 15.45
N ARG A 1191 10.69 59.40 14.29
CA ARG A 1191 12.12 59.15 13.99
C ARG A 1191 13.14 59.78 14.97
N ARG A 1192 14.28 59.09 15.17
CA ARG A 1192 15.64 59.66 15.03
C ARG A 1192 16.69 58.57 14.77
N SER A 1193 17.59 58.90 13.85
CA SER A 1193 18.75 58.16 13.34
C SER A 1193 20.02 58.49 14.13
N HIS A 1194 20.93 57.52 14.33
CA HIS A 1194 22.38 57.71 14.21
C HIS A 1194 23.13 56.38 14.03
N SER A 1195 24.27 56.49 13.38
CA SER A 1195 25.08 55.48 12.70
C SER A 1195 26.27 54.96 13.52
N ALA A 1196 26.62 53.70 13.25
CA ALA A 1196 27.96 53.07 13.22
C ALA A 1196 28.85 53.06 14.49
N LEU A 1197 29.19 51.85 14.97
CA LEU A 1197 30.54 51.25 14.84
C LEU A 1197 30.64 49.89 15.57
N LEU A 1198 31.27 48.95 14.84
CA LEU A 1198 32.10 47.82 15.28
C LEU A 1198 31.50 46.57 15.95
N SER A 1199 31.77 45.48 15.24
CA SER A 1199 31.79 44.06 15.58
C SER A 1199 32.29 43.73 16.99
N THR A 1200 31.54 42.88 17.70
CA THR A 1200 31.96 41.69 18.49
C THR A 1200 30.89 41.44 19.55
N SER A 1201 29.93 40.54 19.30
CA SER A 1201 29.17 39.85 20.38
C SER A 1201 28.08 38.93 19.82
N LEU A 1202 28.42 37.74 19.34
CA LEU A 1202 27.44 36.66 19.13
C LEU A 1202 28.04 35.31 19.56
N SER A 1203 28.41 35.22 20.83
CA SER A 1203 28.57 33.93 21.55
C SER A 1203 28.05 33.99 23.00
N ARG A 1204 27.38 35.10 23.39
CA ARG A 1204 26.97 35.36 24.79
C ARG A 1204 25.46 35.46 25.01
N ARG A 1205 24.63 35.14 24.02
CA ARG A 1205 23.16 35.14 24.16
C ARG A 1205 22.49 33.76 24.15
N ALA A 1206 23.22 32.68 23.83
CA ALA A 1206 22.67 31.32 23.80
C ALA A 1206 22.48 30.68 25.19
N CYS A 1207 23.30 31.01 26.19
CA CYS A 1207 23.16 30.42 27.54
C CYS A 1207 22.16 31.14 28.47
N LYS A 1208 21.79 32.39 28.19
CA LYS A 1208 20.95 33.19 29.12
C LYS A 1208 19.44 32.90 29.08
N ARG A 1209 18.97 31.97 28.24
CA ARG A 1209 17.55 31.57 28.17
C ARG A 1209 17.28 30.15 28.65
N ILE A 1210 18.29 29.36 28.98
CA ILE A 1210 18.13 28.00 29.51
C ILE A 1210 17.93 27.99 31.04
N GLU A 1211 18.37 29.03 31.76
CA GLU A 1211 18.15 29.17 33.22
C GLU A 1211 16.83 29.87 33.60
N ALA A 1212 16.16 30.56 32.67
CA ALA A 1212 14.93 31.30 32.98
C ALA A 1212 13.69 30.39 33.18
N THR A 1213 13.76 29.11 32.81
CA THR A 1213 12.66 28.14 32.98
C THR A 1213 12.88 27.13 34.12
N GLN A 1214 13.97 27.24 34.89
CA GLN A 1214 14.16 26.46 36.14
C GLN A 1214 14.14 27.31 37.42
N SER A 1215 14.00 28.64 37.30
CA SER A 1215 13.93 29.57 38.44
C SER A 1215 12.51 30.09 38.76
N GLU A 1216 11.46 29.72 38.01
CA GLU A 1216 10.08 30.19 38.23
C GLU A 1216 9.11 29.14 38.80
N LEU A 1217 9.60 28.00 39.31
CA LEU A 1217 8.77 26.94 39.92
C LEU A 1217 9.10 26.62 41.40
N ARG A 1218 9.72 27.57 42.14
CA ARG A 1218 9.97 27.41 43.59
C ARG A 1218 9.60 28.62 44.48
N GLU A 1219 8.70 29.49 44.04
CA GLU A 1219 8.05 30.47 44.92
C GLU A 1219 6.55 30.53 44.63
N ASN A 1220 5.78 29.61 45.24
CA ASN A 1220 4.37 29.82 45.63
C ASN A 1220 3.86 28.58 46.39
N HIS A 1221 4.25 28.45 47.66
CA HIS A 1221 3.45 27.72 48.66
C HIS A 1221 3.89 28.10 50.08
N ALA A 1222 3.30 29.18 50.60
CA ALA A 1222 3.08 29.52 52.02
C ALA A 1222 2.29 30.85 52.01
N GLU A 1223 1.15 31.09 52.65
CA GLU A 1223 0.19 30.41 53.53
C GLU A 1223 -1.13 31.21 53.35
N VAL A 1224 -2.28 30.66 53.81
CA VAL A 1224 -3.52 31.36 54.27
C VAL A 1224 -4.01 32.59 53.49
#